data_AF-A0A2M9P0D2-F1
#
_entry.id   AF-A0A2M9P0D2-F1
#
_cell.length_a   1.000
_cell.length_b   1.000
_cell.length_c   1.000
_cell.angle_alpha   90.00
_cell.angle_beta   90.00
_cell.angle_gamma   90.00
#
_symmetry.space_group_name_H-M   'P 1'
#
loop_
_entity.id
_entity.type
_entity.pdbx_description
1 polymer ?
#
loop_
_entity_poly.entity_id
_entity_poly.type
_entity_poly.pdbx_seq_one_letter_code
_entity_poly.pdbx_strand_id
1 'polypeptide(L)'
;MIKGIDVSHWQGTINWNSVANDGVEFAFIKATEGTSYFDPVCTTNVANAKANGIKVGVYHFARFSSNAEALAEAQYFFNRINGLELDLPLVLDIEVDQGDIGKSALTAAVRTFLDYLKSQDRKVMIYTYYSFYTNDINVTGYPLWIARYGVNSPGINDWTIWQYTDSGSVKGINGKVDVNKAVDSFLYGLTEEPPTDPETPDLQVTGDTAYSVTKDVFLNQMFIENKHTGERVEILGVEPIITDGLNGKKELTFTISLTNENQIEYDMLINDNILVIDEKRFKQQRYIILNVDADHIDFSKTISAQHTYVARLVNNDVSGTKTGSLTLGAALNHALKGSGFSYVLASDTKGIKPLEQENFGNQNSISLMDEIIEDYKIELDVNNTKIYVYKKMGKRVNYLMDTRYNVSGLKISSSTQNSTTRAWGYGKQDDKGKYLFDPVLYIHPEEKDFLIDGYPRWAEPIRDEKYTKTSSINDALENLVNPYPEITVNADLELFYDPKLEELEEPFFKGDSVGMIADKGNGSTYEDELRIVQLSYNPLDQYSKPDLTFSNFRKDIYDMQIDDKVRIRRQEKYFRNITGGIRNNLPQQVNMMLTFNGSNWFINSSNISTGSVSVVGDAILVSTGGLDINVTSAIVNEDVKLKTAGFDATTDFTSTNNTVKVNLIKAGAIASPLVNVPANSQISLSVFQQ
;
A
#
# COMPACT_ATOMS: atom_id res chain seq x y z
N MET A 1 -8.53 -32.44 -7.00
CA MET A 1 -9.83 -32.67 -7.66
C MET A 1 -10.92 -32.60 -6.62
N ILE A 2 -11.97 -31.88 -6.93
CA ILE A 2 -13.03 -31.51 -6.00
C ILE A 2 -14.19 -32.49 -6.15
N LYS A 3 -14.74 -32.98 -5.04
CA LYS A 3 -15.86 -33.94 -5.06
C LYS A 3 -17.19 -33.18 -5.19
N GLY A 4 -18.02 -33.61 -6.13
CA GLY A 4 -19.38 -33.11 -6.29
C GLY A 4 -20.37 -34.22 -6.59
N ILE A 5 -21.66 -33.87 -6.61
CA ILE A 5 -22.75 -34.78 -6.97
C ILE A 5 -23.69 -34.11 -7.96
N ASP A 6 -24.53 -34.90 -8.59
CA ASP A 6 -25.70 -34.39 -9.28
C ASP A 6 -26.96 -35.17 -8.91
N VAL A 7 -28.06 -34.45 -8.80
CA VAL A 7 -29.30 -34.95 -8.19
C VAL A 7 -30.53 -34.40 -8.87
N SER A 8 -31.65 -35.11 -8.69
CA SER A 8 -32.98 -34.74 -9.14
C SER A 8 -34.02 -35.22 -8.11
N HIS A 9 -35.31 -35.15 -8.45
CA HIS A 9 -36.37 -35.78 -7.66
C HIS A 9 -36.14 -37.27 -7.34
N TRP A 10 -35.34 -37.99 -8.12
CA TRP A 10 -35.05 -39.42 -7.89
C TRP A 10 -34.34 -39.71 -6.56
N GLN A 11 -33.56 -38.76 -6.03
CA GLN A 11 -32.86 -38.91 -4.75
C GLN A 11 -33.78 -38.68 -3.53
N GLY A 12 -35.03 -38.26 -3.75
CA GLY A 12 -35.99 -37.98 -2.68
C GLY A 12 -35.51 -36.87 -1.73
N THR A 13 -35.79 -37.03 -0.44
CA THR A 13 -35.36 -36.06 0.58
C THR A 13 -33.88 -36.21 0.90
N ILE A 14 -33.11 -35.15 0.67
CA ILE A 14 -31.66 -35.11 0.89
C ILE A 14 -31.33 -34.36 2.18
N ASN A 15 -30.50 -34.96 3.04
CA ASN A 15 -29.90 -34.28 4.18
C ASN A 15 -28.60 -33.59 3.76
N TRP A 16 -28.73 -32.34 3.30
CA TRP A 16 -27.63 -31.54 2.76
C TRP A 16 -26.49 -31.25 3.75
N ASN A 17 -26.78 -31.19 5.06
CA ASN A 17 -25.73 -31.09 6.07
C ASN A 17 -24.85 -32.35 6.11
N SER A 18 -25.46 -33.53 5.99
CA SER A 18 -24.70 -34.79 5.92
C SER A 18 -23.90 -34.91 4.63
N VAL A 19 -24.45 -34.39 3.52
CA VAL A 19 -23.78 -34.34 2.21
C VAL A 19 -22.52 -33.46 2.28
N ALA A 20 -22.63 -32.25 2.86
CA ALA A 20 -21.50 -31.35 3.05
C ALA A 20 -20.41 -31.99 3.94
N ASN A 21 -20.82 -32.63 5.05
CA ASN A 21 -19.90 -33.34 5.95
C ASN A 21 -19.27 -34.60 5.32
N ASP A 22 -19.79 -35.10 4.20
CA ASP A 22 -19.19 -36.17 3.41
C ASP A 22 -18.20 -35.65 2.34
N GLY A 23 -17.84 -34.37 2.43
CA GLY A 23 -16.84 -33.72 1.59
C GLY A 23 -17.34 -33.35 0.19
N VAL A 24 -18.65 -33.23 0.00
CA VAL A 24 -19.24 -32.71 -1.25
C VAL A 24 -19.15 -31.19 -1.23
N GLU A 25 -18.48 -30.61 -2.23
CA GLU A 25 -18.25 -29.16 -2.31
C GLU A 25 -19.10 -28.48 -3.39
N PHE A 26 -19.60 -29.25 -4.37
CA PHE A 26 -20.52 -28.74 -5.38
C PHE A 26 -21.63 -29.73 -5.73
N ALA A 27 -22.78 -29.21 -6.18
CA ALA A 27 -23.91 -30.00 -6.65
C ALA A 27 -24.56 -29.40 -7.90
N PHE A 28 -24.89 -30.24 -8.88
CA PHE A 28 -25.77 -29.89 -9.99
C PHE A 28 -27.16 -30.49 -9.78
N ILE A 29 -28.20 -29.67 -9.87
CA ILE A 29 -29.58 -30.08 -9.58
C ILE A 29 -30.41 -29.99 -10.85
N LYS A 30 -31.17 -31.06 -11.17
CA LYS A 30 -32.09 -31.01 -12.31
C LYS A 30 -33.09 -29.89 -12.09
N ALA A 31 -33.20 -28.98 -13.06
CA ALA A 31 -34.20 -27.92 -13.02
C ALA A 31 -35.33 -28.18 -14.00
N THR A 32 -35.01 -28.50 -15.25
CA THR A 32 -36.02 -28.61 -16.30
C THR A 32 -35.75 -29.77 -17.25
N GLU A 33 -36.80 -30.22 -17.93
CA GLU A 33 -36.73 -31.19 -19.02
C GLU A 33 -37.75 -30.80 -20.10
N GLY A 34 -37.27 -30.68 -21.35
CA GLY A 34 -38.09 -30.16 -22.44
C GLY A 34 -38.70 -28.79 -22.12
N THR A 35 -39.88 -28.50 -22.68
CA THR A 35 -40.55 -27.21 -22.52
C THR A 35 -41.66 -27.20 -21.46
N SER A 36 -41.83 -28.29 -20.70
CA SER A 36 -42.99 -28.47 -19.83
C SER A 36 -42.68 -28.96 -18.42
N TYR A 37 -41.55 -29.62 -18.19
CA TYR A 37 -41.24 -30.20 -16.90
C TYR A 37 -40.28 -29.32 -16.10
N PHE A 38 -40.69 -28.94 -14.90
CA PHE A 38 -39.83 -28.34 -13.88
C PHE A 38 -39.72 -29.31 -12.71
N ASP A 39 -38.51 -29.66 -12.31
CA ASP A 39 -38.28 -30.63 -11.24
C ASP A 39 -38.82 -30.08 -9.91
N PRO A 40 -39.75 -30.81 -9.25
CA PRO A 40 -40.48 -30.29 -8.08
C PRO A 40 -39.58 -30.06 -6.86
N VAL A 41 -38.39 -30.67 -6.81
CA VAL A 41 -37.46 -30.48 -5.69
C VAL A 41 -36.30 -29.53 -6.03
N CYS A 42 -36.24 -28.99 -7.25
CA CYS A 42 -35.14 -28.11 -7.69
C CYS A 42 -34.94 -26.94 -6.73
N THR A 43 -35.96 -26.11 -6.51
CA THR A 43 -35.88 -24.92 -5.65
C THR A 43 -35.46 -25.27 -4.22
N THR A 44 -36.04 -26.32 -3.65
CA THR A 44 -35.73 -26.77 -2.28
C THR A 44 -34.31 -27.30 -2.16
N ASN A 45 -33.84 -28.10 -3.12
CA ASN A 45 -32.48 -28.62 -3.12
C ASN A 45 -31.45 -27.51 -3.33
N VAL A 46 -31.72 -26.53 -4.21
CA VAL A 46 -30.84 -25.38 -4.42
C VAL A 46 -30.66 -24.60 -3.12
N ALA A 47 -31.77 -24.22 -2.47
CA ALA A 47 -31.72 -23.46 -1.23
C ALA A 47 -31.01 -24.22 -0.10
N ASN A 48 -31.33 -25.51 0.07
CA ASN A 48 -30.76 -26.31 1.16
C ASN A 48 -29.28 -26.66 0.95
N ALA A 49 -28.85 -26.93 -0.28
CA ALA A 49 -27.44 -27.16 -0.59
C ALA A 49 -26.60 -25.92 -0.30
N LYS A 50 -27.06 -24.74 -0.77
CA LYS A 50 -26.38 -23.46 -0.50
C LYS A 50 -26.32 -23.12 0.98
N ALA A 51 -27.42 -23.34 1.72
CA ALA A 51 -27.46 -23.12 3.16
C ALA A 51 -26.41 -23.95 3.93
N ASN A 52 -25.92 -25.05 3.33
CA ASN A 52 -24.87 -25.91 3.88
C ASN A 52 -23.49 -25.66 3.23
N GLY A 53 -23.30 -24.54 2.53
CA GLY A 53 -22.02 -24.12 1.97
C GLY A 53 -21.59 -24.84 0.69
N ILE A 54 -22.48 -25.62 0.08
CA ILE A 54 -22.22 -26.32 -1.19
C ILE A 54 -22.47 -25.36 -2.35
N LYS A 55 -21.56 -25.31 -3.33
CA LYS A 55 -21.73 -24.52 -4.56
C LYS A 55 -22.75 -25.18 -5.47
N VAL A 56 -23.75 -24.43 -5.94
CA VAL A 56 -24.88 -25.02 -6.67
C VAL A 56 -24.97 -24.54 -8.11
N GLY A 57 -25.18 -25.50 -9.01
CA GLY A 57 -25.60 -25.28 -10.39
C GLY A 57 -26.88 -26.04 -10.70
N VAL A 58 -27.45 -25.77 -11.87
CA VAL A 58 -28.63 -26.48 -12.36
C VAL A 58 -28.43 -26.94 -13.79
N TYR A 59 -29.11 -28.03 -14.15
CA TYR A 59 -29.07 -28.57 -15.51
C TYR A 59 -30.46 -28.70 -16.13
N HIS A 60 -30.47 -28.65 -17.45
CA HIS A 60 -31.63 -28.88 -18.30
C HIS A 60 -31.42 -30.16 -19.10
N PHE A 61 -32.36 -31.12 -18.97
CA PHE A 61 -32.36 -32.35 -19.74
C PHE A 61 -32.99 -32.12 -21.12
N ALA A 62 -32.18 -32.22 -22.17
CA ALA A 62 -32.56 -31.89 -23.54
C ALA A 62 -33.59 -32.88 -24.12
N ARG A 63 -34.59 -32.34 -24.81
CA ARG A 63 -35.59 -33.11 -25.57
C ARG A 63 -35.77 -32.62 -27.01
N PHE A 64 -34.99 -31.61 -27.43
CA PHE A 64 -35.13 -30.98 -28.74
C PHE A 64 -34.65 -31.86 -29.90
N SER A 65 -35.28 -31.64 -31.05
CA SER A 65 -34.95 -32.24 -32.35
C SER A 65 -34.77 -31.18 -33.45
N SER A 66 -34.72 -29.90 -33.09
CA SER A 66 -34.44 -28.80 -34.03
C SER A 66 -33.89 -27.58 -33.31
N ASN A 67 -33.30 -26.63 -34.05
CA ASN A 67 -32.83 -25.36 -33.46
C ASN A 67 -33.98 -24.57 -32.82
N ALA A 68 -35.19 -24.62 -33.39
CA ALA A 68 -36.35 -23.92 -32.84
C ALA A 68 -36.78 -24.51 -31.50
N GLU A 69 -36.80 -25.83 -31.38
CA GLU A 69 -37.07 -26.52 -30.12
C GLU A 69 -35.96 -26.29 -29.10
N ALA A 70 -34.70 -26.31 -29.52
CA ALA A 70 -33.57 -26.01 -28.64
C ALA A 70 -33.64 -24.59 -28.07
N LEU A 71 -34.02 -23.60 -28.89
CA LEU A 71 -34.25 -22.23 -28.41
C LEU A 71 -35.43 -22.17 -27.43
N ALA A 72 -36.54 -22.87 -27.72
CA ALA A 72 -37.71 -22.90 -26.84
C ALA A 72 -37.40 -23.55 -25.49
N GLU A 73 -36.61 -24.63 -25.48
CA GLU A 73 -36.12 -25.29 -24.27
C GLU A 73 -35.17 -24.39 -23.48
N ALA A 74 -34.27 -23.66 -24.14
CA ALA A 74 -33.36 -22.72 -23.48
C ALA A 74 -34.11 -21.56 -22.82
N GLN A 75 -35.12 -21.01 -23.52
CA GLN A 75 -36.03 -20.00 -22.97
C GLN A 75 -36.82 -20.52 -21.78
N TYR A 76 -37.36 -21.74 -21.89
CA TYR A 76 -38.09 -22.37 -20.79
C TYR A 76 -37.18 -22.57 -19.58
N PHE A 77 -35.99 -23.14 -19.77
CA PHE A 77 -35.00 -23.35 -18.72
C PHE A 77 -34.66 -22.04 -18.01
N PHE A 78 -34.26 -21.02 -18.78
CA PHE A 78 -33.89 -19.70 -18.25
C PHE A 78 -35.02 -19.06 -17.45
N ASN A 79 -36.25 -19.11 -17.96
CA ASN A 79 -37.41 -18.53 -17.27
C ASN A 79 -37.75 -19.27 -15.97
N ARG A 80 -37.62 -20.60 -15.94
CA ARG A 80 -37.96 -21.42 -14.76
C ARG A 80 -36.96 -21.29 -13.62
N ILE A 81 -35.69 -21.04 -13.93
CA ILE A 81 -34.64 -20.86 -12.92
C ILE A 81 -34.50 -19.41 -12.46
N ASN A 82 -35.28 -18.49 -13.02
CA ASN A 82 -35.23 -17.09 -12.63
C ASN A 82 -35.54 -16.93 -11.12
N GLY A 83 -34.71 -16.17 -10.42
CA GLY A 83 -34.79 -16.01 -8.97
C GLY A 83 -34.10 -17.11 -8.14
N LEU A 84 -33.51 -18.13 -8.77
CA LEU A 84 -32.61 -19.05 -8.07
C LEU A 84 -31.21 -18.43 -7.96
N GLU A 85 -30.62 -18.49 -6.78
CA GLU A 85 -29.23 -18.08 -6.57
C GLU A 85 -28.28 -19.22 -6.98
N LEU A 86 -27.55 -19.07 -8.08
CA LEU A 86 -26.69 -20.14 -8.60
C LEU A 86 -25.21 -19.69 -8.56
N ASP A 87 -24.32 -20.61 -8.19
CA ASP A 87 -22.87 -20.37 -8.11
C ASP A 87 -22.11 -20.91 -9.34
N LEU A 88 -22.70 -21.87 -10.06
CA LEU A 88 -22.06 -22.63 -11.13
C LEU A 88 -22.74 -22.37 -12.49
N PRO A 89 -22.07 -22.69 -13.62
CA PRO A 89 -22.64 -22.55 -14.95
C PRO A 89 -23.97 -23.29 -15.11
N LEU A 90 -24.80 -22.80 -16.03
CA LEU A 90 -25.99 -23.51 -16.48
C LEU A 90 -25.58 -24.66 -17.39
N VAL A 91 -26.06 -25.86 -17.09
CA VAL A 91 -25.65 -27.07 -17.82
C VAL A 91 -26.75 -27.48 -18.80
N LEU A 92 -26.35 -27.71 -20.05
CA LEU A 92 -27.15 -28.49 -20.99
C LEU A 92 -26.76 -29.96 -20.86
N ASP A 93 -27.72 -30.78 -20.45
CA ASP A 93 -27.59 -32.23 -20.38
C ASP A 93 -28.14 -32.84 -21.69
N ILE A 94 -27.23 -33.32 -22.55
CA ILE A 94 -27.54 -33.89 -23.86
C ILE A 94 -26.96 -35.31 -24.00
N GLU A 95 -27.87 -36.28 -24.08
CA GLU A 95 -27.52 -37.71 -24.08
C GLU A 95 -28.10 -38.51 -25.26
N VAL A 96 -29.00 -37.90 -26.04
CA VAL A 96 -29.70 -38.58 -27.13
C VAL A 96 -29.99 -37.63 -28.30
N ASP A 97 -29.90 -38.14 -29.52
CA ASP A 97 -30.48 -37.51 -30.71
C ASP A 97 -31.95 -37.93 -30.81
N GLN A 98 -32.84 -37.20 -30.13
CA GLN A 98 -34.24 -37.62 -29.99
C GLN A 98 -35.03 -37.65 -31.31
N GLY A 99 -34.54 -36.97 -32.34
CA GLY A 99 -35.19 -36.89 -33.65
C GLY A 99 -34.42 -37.56 -34.79
N ASP A 100 -33.31 -38.26 -34.49
CA ASP A 100 -32.37 -38.80 -35.48
C ASP A 100 -31.97 -37.75 -36.53
N ILE A 101 -31.78 -36.49 -36.11
CA ILE A 101 -31.51 -35.36 -37.02
C ILE A 101 -30.05 -35.33 -37.51
N GLY A 102 -29.20 -36.16 -36.91
CA GLY A 102 -27.82 -36.35 -37.29
C GLY A 102 -26.88 -35.30 -36.72
N LYS A 103 -25.61 -35.71 -36.62
CA LYS A 103 -24.54 -34.99 -35.90
C LYS A 103 -24.45 -33.49 -36.18
N SER A 104 -24.56 -33.08 -37.44
CA SER A 104 -24.43 -31.66 -37.81
C SER A 104 -25.61 -30.83 -37.32
N ALA A 105 -26.83 -31.32 -37.49
CA ALA A 105 -28.04 -30.60 -37.08
C ALA A 105 -28.15 -30.56 -35.55
N LEU A 106 -27.83 -31.68 -34.89
CA LEU A 106 -27.80 -31.76 -33.44
C LEU A 106 -26.75 -30.81 -32.83
N THR A 107 -25.55 -30.74 -33.41
CA THR A 107 -24.52 -29.78 -33.00
C THR A 107 -25.01 -28.34 -33.12
N ALA A 108 -25.74 -28.00 -34.19
CA ALA A 108 -26.32 -26.66 -34.36
C ALA A 108 -27.41 -26.36 -33.31
N ALA A 109 -28.24 -27.35 -32.98
CA ALA A 109 -29.29 -27.22 -31.96
C ALA A 109 -28.68 -27.01 -30.56
N VAL A 110 -27.66 -27.80 -30.21
CA VAL A 110 -26.89 -27.65 -28.95
C VAL A 110 -26.28 -26.24 -28.85
N ARG A 111 -25.66 -25.73 -29.92
CA ARG A 111 -25.11 -24.35 -29.93
C ARG A 111 -26.22 -23.32 -29.77
N THR A 112 -27.36 -23.49 -30.45
CA THR A 112 -28.51 -22.59 -30.33
C THR A 112 -28.97 -22.44 -28.88
N PHE A 113 -29.06 -23.55 -28.15
CA PHE A 113 -29.41 -23.56 -26.73
C PHE A 113 -28.38 -22.78 -25.88
N LEU A 114 -27.09 -23.11 -26.03
CA LEU A 114 -26.01 -22.54 -25.23
C LEU A 114 -25.78 -21.07 -25.51
N ASP A 115 -25.86 -20.66 -26.79
CA ASP A 115 -25.61 -19.29 -27.22
C ASP A 115 -26.76 -18.37 -26.78
N TYR A 116 -28.00 -18.86 -26.74
CA TYR A 116 -29.10 -18.13 -26.11
C TYR A 116 -28.82 -17.84 -24.64
N LEU A 117 -28.40 -18.84 -23.86
CA LEU A 117 -28.08 -18.64 -22.44
C LEU A 117 -26.89 -17.69 -22.25
N LYS A 118 -25.85 -17.80 -23.08
CA LYS A 118 -24.73 -16.83 -23.10
C LYS A 118 -25.21 -15.42 -23.40
N SER A 119 -26.17 -15.24 -24.32
CA SER A 119 -26.74 -13.93 -24.63
C SER A 119 -27.55 -13.32 -23.47
N GLN A 120 -27.89 -14.11 -22.45
CA GLN A 120 -28.50 -13.65 -21.19
C GLN A 120 -27.46 -13.42 -20.09
N ASP A 121 -26.18 -13.28 -20.46
CA ASP A 121 -25.04 -13.11 -19.53
C ASP A 121 -24.97 -14.25 -18.50
N ARG A 122 -25.06 -15.49 -19.00
CA ARG A 122 -24.90 -16.70 -18.18
C ARG A 122 -23.70 -17.51 -18.65
N LYS A 123 -22.91 -17.99 -17.68
CA LYS A 123 -21.92 -19.03 -17.90
C LYS A 123 -22.64 -20.34 -18.20
N VAL A 124 -22.13 -21.09 -19.18
CA VAL A 124 -22.75 -22.34 -19.64
C VAL A 124 -21.73 -23.48 -19.66
N MET A 125 -22.23 -24.71 -19.56
CA MET A 125 -21.45 -25.95 -19.62
C MET A 125 -22.27 -27.03 -20.34
N ILE A 126 -21.58 -28.01 -20.91
CA ILE A 126 -22.23 -29.16 -21.57
C ILE A 126 -21.96 -30.39 -20.72
N TYR A 127 -23.02 -31.13 -20.41
CA TYR A 127 -22.93 -32.50 -19.91
C TYR A 127 -23.33 -33.50 -20.98
N THR A 128 -22.56 -34.58 -21.08
CA THR A 128 -22.85 -35.75 -21.93
C THR A 128 -21.97 -36.94 -21.54
N TYR A 129 -22.12 -38.10 -22.18
CA TYR A 129 -21.24 -39.26 -21.99
C TYR A 129 -20.25 -39.47 -23.14
N TYR A 130 -19.15 -40.16 -22.86
CA TYR A 130 -17.99 -40.32 -23.75
C TYR A 130 -18.34 -40.75 -25.19
N SER A 131 -19.19 -41.77 -25.35
CA SER A 131 -19.56 -42.27 -26.68
C SER A 131 -20.37 -41.23 -27.47
N PHE A 132 -21.29 -40.52 -26.82
CA PHE A 132 -22.11 -39.52 -27.48
C PHE A 132 -21.29 -38.30 -27.90
N TYR A 133 -20.43 -37.81 -27.00
CA TYR A 133 -19.54 -36.69 -27.29
C TYR A 133 -18.64 -36.94 -28.51
N THR A 134 -18.14 -38.18 -28.64
CA THR A 134 -17.21 -38.54 -29.72
C THR A 134 -17.94 -38.81 -31.04
N ASN A 135 -19.09 -39.47 -30.99
CA ASN A 135 -19.78 -39.94 -32.19
C ASN A 135 -20.85 -38.96 -32.70
N ASP A 136 -21.59 -38.29 -31.83
CA ASP A 136 -22.91 -37.72 -32.18
C ASP A 136 -22.94 -36.18 -32.16
N ILE A 137 -21.98 -35.50 -31.52
CA ILE A 137 -21.89 -34.03 -31.50
C ILE A 137 -20.47 -33.52 -31.77
N ASN A 138 -20.34 -32.25 -32.16
CA ASN A 138 -19.06 -31.55 -32.28
C ASN A 138 -19.12 -30.14 -31.68
N VAL A 139 -19.07 -30.10 -30.36
CA VAL A 139 -19.16 -28.86 -29.57
C VAL A 139 -17.85 -28.65 -28.81
N THR A 140 -17.04 -27.74 -29.36
CA THR A 140 -15.79 -27.24 -28.79
C THR A 140 -16.01 -25.82 -28.25
N GLY A 141 -15.19 -25.37 -27.30
CA GLY A 141 -15.26 -24.00 -26.77
C GLY A 141 -16.26 -23.80 -25.64
N TYR A 142 -16.74 -24.90 -25.03
CA TYR A 142 -17.57 -24.88 -23.82
C TYR A 142 -16.92 -25.80 -22.77
N PRO A 143 -16.96 -25.46 -21.47
CA PRO A 143 -16.59 -26.38 -20.40
C PRO A 143 -17.35 -27.70 -20.52
N LEU A 144 -16.64 -28.81 -20.35
CA LEU A 144 -17.17 -30.15 -20.59
C LEU A 144 -17.30 -30.93 -19.27
N TRP A 145 -18.52 -31.37 -18.98
CA TRP A 145 -18.81 -32.36 -17.96
C TRP A 145 -19.05 -33.70 -18.65
N ILE A 146 -18.11 -34.64 -18.49
CA ILE A 146 -18.12 -35.91 -19.22
C ILE A 146 -18.41 -37.09 -18.29
N ALA A 147 -19.40 -37.90 -18.66
CA ALA A 147 -19.67 -39.17 -18.01
C ALA A 147 -18.85 -40.31 -18.65
N ARG A 148 -18.08 -41.02 -17.81
CA ARG A 148 -17.38 -42.26 -18.19
C ARG A 148 -17.04 -43.07 -16.96
N TYR A 149 -17.71 -44.20 -16.78
CA TYR A 149 -17.59 -45.02 -15.57
C TYR A 149 -16.60 -46.17 -15.72
N GLY A 150 -16.13 -46.71 -14.59
CA GLY A 150 -15.29 -47.92 -14.56
C GLY A 150 -13.88 -47.76 -15.13
N VAL A 151 -13.43 -46.52 -15.34
CA VAL A 151 -12.12 -46.18 -15.90
C VAL A 151 -11.32 -45.30 -14.94
N ASN A 152 -9.99 -45.27 -15.10
CA ASN A 152 -9.11 -44.45 -14.26
C ASN A 152 -8.98 -42.98 -14.75
N SER A 153 -9.46 -42.68 -15.95
CA SER A 153 -9.46 -41.35 -16.56
C SER A 153 -10.58 -41.26 -17.60
N PRO A 154 -11.21 -40.08 -17.81
CA PRO A 154 -12.26 -39.91 -18.82
C PRO A 154 -11.76 -40.08 -20.26
N GLY A 155 -10.44 -39.99 -20.50
CA GLY A 155 -9.83 -40.20 -21.82
C GLY A 155 -10.14 -39.10 -22.85
N ILE A 156 -10.49 -37.92 -22.36
CA ILE A 156 -10.56 -36.63 -23.08
C ILE A 156 -9.59 -35.69 -22.36
N ASN A 157 -8.91 -34.78 -23.05
CA ASN A 157 -7.91 -33.91 -22.41
C ASN A 157 -8.52 -32.62 -21.82
N ASP A 158 -9.62 -32.12 -22.38
CA ASP A 158 -10.20 -30.80 -22.05
C ASP A 158 -11.50 -30.89 -21.23
N TRP A 159 -11.63 -31.91 -20.37
CA TRP A 159 -12.79 -32.02 -19.48
C TRP A 159 -12.62 -31.10 -18.26
N THR A 160 -13.75 -30.61 -17.77
CA THR A 160 -13.86 -29.76 -16.59
C THR A 160 -14.38 -30.54 -15.39
N ILE A 161 -15.39 -31.38 -15.62
CA ILE A 161 -15.95 -32.30 -14.64
C ILE A 161 -15.99 -33.70 -15.22
N TRP A 162 -15.63 -34.69 -14.42
CA TRP A 162 -15.75 -36.10 -14.74
C TRP A 162 -16.76 -36.76 -13.82
N GLN A 163 -17.89 -37.20 -14.36
CA GLN A 163 -18.81 -38.11 -13.67
C GLN A 163 -18.25 -39.53 -13.80
N TYR A 164 -17.71 -40.05 -12.70
CA TYR A 164 -16.94 -41.29 -12.71
C TYR A 164 -17.73 -42.50 -12.19
N THR A 165 -18.90 -42.26 -11.60
CA THR A 165 -19.84 -43.32 -11.19
C THR A 165 -21.27 -42.78 -11.10
N ASP A 166 -22.21 -43.63 -11.46
CA ASP A 166 -23.67 -43.50 -11.26
C ASP A 166 -24.18 -44.23 -10.01
N SER A 167 -23.28 -44.90 -9.30
CA SER A 167 -23.59 -45.83 -8.21
C SER A 167 -22.89 -45.45 -6.92
N GLY A 168 -22.59 -44.17 -6.74
CA GLY A 168 -21.95 -43.66 -5.54
C GLY A 168 -22.87 -43.76 -4.32
N SER A 169 -22.25 -43.73 -3.14
CA SER A 169 -22.93 -43.66 -1.85
C SER A 169 -22.43 -42.42 -1.11
N VAL A 170 -23.32 -41.46 -0.86
CA VAL A 170 -23.02 -40.20 -0.17
C VAL A 170 -23.92 -40.08 1.04
N LYS A 171 -23.35 -39.75 2.21
CA LYS A 171 -24.13 -39.61 3.43
C LYS A 171 -25.20 -38.53 3.26
N GLY A 172 -26.42 -38.83 3.72
CA GLY A 172 -27.57 -37.94 3.59
C GLY A 172 -28.42 -38.17 2.35
N ILE A 173 -28.02 -39.06 1.45
CA ILE A 173 -28.82 -39.52 0.31
C ILE A 173 -29.11 -41.01 0.49
N ASN A 174 -30.38 -41.38 0.35
CA ASN A 174 -30.79 -42.77 0.39
C ASN A 174 -30.70 -43.38 -1.01
N GLY A 175 -29.83 -44.38 -1.19
CA GLY A 175 -29.64 -45.06 -2.46
C GLY A 175 -28.42 -44.57 -3.23
N LYS A 176 -28.41 -44.83 -4.54
CA LYS A 176 -27.31 -44.46 -5.43
C LYS A 176 -27.39 -42.99 -5.82
N VAL A 177 -26.23 -42.38 -6.00
CA VAL A 177 -26.10 -41.01 -6.52
C VAL A 177 -24.92 -40.93 -7.47
N ASP A 178 -25.06 -40.07 -8.46
CA ASP A 178 -24.02 -39.75 -9.41
C ASP A 178 -22.93 -38.92 -8.72
N VAL A 179 -21.67 -39.31 -8.89
CA VAL A 179 -20.53 -38.67 -8.22
C VAL A 179 -19.51 -38.18 -9.23
N ASN A 180 -19.10 -36.94 -8.99
CA ASN A 180 -18.32 -36.12 -9.89
C ASN A 180 -16.97 -35.75 -9.27
N LYS A 181 -15.97 -35.62 -10.12
CA LYS A 181 -14.69 -34.98 -9.82
C LYS A 181 -14.50 -33.80 -10.74
N ALA A 182 -14.31 -32.62 -10.18
CA ALA A 182 -13.91 -31.46 -10.97
C ALA A 182 -12.40 -31.22 -10.86
N VAL A 183 -11.79 -30.70 -11.92
CA VAL A 183 -10.43 -30.14 -11.84
C VAL A 183 -10.41 -29.00 -10.82
N ASP A 184 -9.29 -28.79 -10.13
CA ASP A 184 -9.26 -27.76 -9.08
C ASP A 184 -9.56 -26.36 -9.66
N SER A 185 -9.07 -26.10 -10.87
CA SER A 185 -9.40 -24.90 -11.65
C SER A 185 -10.87 -24.80 -12.07
N PHE A 186 -11.76 -25.74 -11.75
CA PHE A 186 -13.18 -25.57 -12.05
C PHE A 186 -13.87 -24.69 -11.00
N LEU A 187 -13.72 -25.00 -9.71
CA LEU A 187 -14.23 -24.11 -8.67
C LEU A 187 -13.40 -22.83 -8.58
N TYR A 188 -12.09 -22.91 -8.87
CA TYR A 188 -11.21 -21.74 -8.89
C TYR A 188 -11.19 -20.97 -10.20
N GLY A 189 -11.55 -21.55 -11.34
CA GLY A 189 -11.47 -20.93 -12.69
C GLY A 189 -12.84 -20.64 -13.30
N LEU A 190 -13.91 -20.76 -12.51
CA LEU A 190 -15.09 -19.91 -12.66
C LEU A 190 -14.82 -18.48 -12.17
N THR A 191 -13.64 -18.23 -11.59
CA THR A 191 -13.12 -16.88 -11.47
C THR A 191 -12.78 -16.38 -12.87
N GLU A 192 -13.28 -15.20 -13.21
CA GLU A 192 -12.68 -14.45 -14.32
C GLU A 192 -11.19 -14.34 -14.01
N GLU A 193 -10.31 -14.51 -15.01
CA GLU A 193 -8.95 -14.00 -14.85
C GLU A 193 -9.07 -12.53 -14.43
N PRO A 194 -8.26 -12.08 -13.46
CA PRO A 194 -8.27 -10.68 -13.11
C PRO A 194 -8.09 -9.84 -14.38
N PRO A 195 -8.89 -8.79 -14.58
CA PRO A 195 -8.82 -8.03 -15.81
C PRO A 195 -7.42 -7.51 -16.02
N THR A 196 -6.97 -7.45 -17.26
CA THR A 196 -5.68 -6.84 -17.59
C THR A 196 -5.65 -5.37 -17.15
N ASP A 197 -4.46 -4.84 -16.96
CA ASP A 197 -4.30 -3.42 -16.63
C ASP A 197 -4.90 -2.55 -17.75
N PRO A 198 -5.48 -1.38 -17.40
CA PRO A 198 -6.19 -0.56 -18.36
C PRO A 198 -5.28 -0.07 -19.49
N GLU A 199 -5.73 -0.22 -20.73
CA GLU A 199 -5.10 0.40 -21.91
C GLU A 199 -5.54 1.87 -22.02
N THR A 200 -4.62 2.76 -22.39
CA THR A 200 -4.95 4.14 -22.78
C THR A 200 -5.47 4.14 -24.22
N PRO A 201 -6.61 4.80 -24.52
CA PRO A 201 -7.12 4.89 -25.90
C PRO A 201 -6.16 5.63 -26.83
N ASP A 202 -6.00 5.09 -28.04
CA ASP A 202 -5.19 5.59 -29.16
C ASP A 202 -5.61 7.02 -29.56
N LEU A 203 -4.66 7.97 -29.55
CA LEU A 203 -4.86 9.36 -29.96
C LEU A 203 -4.44 9.52 -31.43
N GLN A 204 -5.37 9.45 -32.37
CA GLN A 204 -5.02 9.74 -33.76
C GLN A 204 -4.83 11.24 -34.00
N VAL A 205 -3.59 11.67 -34.21
CA VAL A 205 -3.26 13.05 -34.60
C VAL A 205 -3.54 13.26 -36.08
N THR A 206 -4.45 14.19 -36.39
CA THR A 206 -4.63 14.74 -37.74
C THR A 206 -4.04 16.15 -37.83
N GLY A 207 -2.74 16.23 -38.11
CA GLY A 207 -2.06 17.44 -38.61
C GLY A 207 -1.53 18.42 -37.56
N ASP A 208 -0.65 19.32 -38.03
CA ASP A 208 0.00 20.34 -37.22
C ASP A 208 -1.04 21.37 -36.73
N THR A 209 -1.16 21.50 -35.40
CA THR A 209 -1.88 22.54 -34.64
C THR A 209 -3.38 22.39 -34.33
N ALA A 210 -4.02 21.25 -34.59
CA ALA A 210 -5.37 20.98 -34.07
C ALA A 210 -5.56 19.53 -33.63
N TYR A 211 -5.82 19.32 -32.34
CA TYR A 211 -6.31 18.04 -31.83
C TYR A 211 -7.78 17.89 -32.25
N SER A 212 -8.08 16.97 -33.17
CA SER A 212 -9.45 16.47 -33.32
C SER A 212 -9.49 15.02 -32.87
N VAL A 213 -10.21 14.78 -31.78
CA VAL A 213 -10.58 13.46 -31.31
C VAL A 213 -11.43 12.83 -32.42
N THR A 214 -10.81 12.02 -33.27
CA THR A 214 -11.53 11.30 -34.33
C THR A 214 -11.88 9.92 -33.79
N LYS A 215 -13.20 9.63 -33.81
CA LYS A 215 -13.90 8.50 -33.20
C LYS A 215 -14.37 8.84 -31.80
N ASP A 216 -15.66 8.68 -31.54
CA ASP A 216 -16.31 8.81 -30.24
C ASP A 216 -15.52 8.05 -29.16
N VAL A 217 -14.58 8.73 -28.52
CA VAL A 217 -13.87 8.23 -27.34
C VAL A 217 -14.93 8.16 -26.28
N PHE A 218 -15.28 6.95 -25.85
CA PHE A 218 -16.19 6.70 -24.75
C PHE A 218 -15.70 7.48 -23.52
N LEU A 219 -16.24 8.69 -23.30
CA LEU A 219 -15.98 9.45 -22.10
C LEU A 219 -16.57 8.67 -20.95
N ASN A 220 -15.78 8.39 -19.92
CA ASN A 220 -16.27 7.77 -18.71
C ASN A 220 -17.38 8.64 -18.13
N GLN A 221 -18.45 8.01 -17.66
CA GLN A 221 -19.61 8.71 -17.12
C GLN A 221 -19.69 8.54 -15.60
N MET A 222 -20.35 9.49 -14.95
CA MET A 222 -20.70 9.41 -13.54
C MET A 222 -22.19 9.69 -13.36
N PHE A 223 -22.83 8.91 -12.52
CA PHE A 223 -24.24 9.05 -12.16
C PHE A 223 -24.40 9.11 -10.64
N ILE A 224 -25.42 9.82 -10.17
CA ILE A 224 -25.95 9.68 -8.82
C ILE A 224 -27.22 8.83 -8.86
N GLU A 225 -27.25 7.79 -8.03
CA GLU A 225 -28.35 6.86 -7.87
C GLU A 225 -29.00 7.07 -6.50
N ASN A 226 -30.32 7.28 -6.49
CA ASN A 226 -31.10 7.32 -5.27
C ASN A 226 -31.20 5.92 -4.64
N LYS A 227 -30.79 5.78 -3.38
CA LYS A 227 -30.75 4.47 -2.70
C LYS A 227 -32.12 3.78 -2.55
N HIS A 228 -33.22 4.53 -2.58
CA HIS A 228 -34.57 4.02 -2.35
C HIS A 228 -35.34 3.78 -3.65
N THR A 229 -35.23 4.70 -4.60
CA THR A 229 -35.99 4.63 -5.86
C THR A 229 -35.21 3.96 -6.98
N GLY A 230 -33.88 3.92 -6.90
CA GLY A 230 -33.00 3.48 -7.98
C GLY A 230 -32.95 4.46 -9.16
N GLU A 231 -33.57 5.63 -9.03
CA GLU A 231 -33.50 6.69 -10.03
C GLU A 231 -32.05 7.16 -10.18
N ARG A 232 -31.61 7.31 -11.44
CA ARG A 232 -30.26 7.70 -11.80
C ARG A 232 -30.26 9.00 -12.60
N VAL A 233 -29.35 9.90 -12.24
CA VAL A 233 -29.11 11.15 -12.96
C VAL A 233 -27.62 11.26 -13.23
N GLU A 234 -27.24 11.61 -14.45
CA GLU A 234 -25.84 11.83 -14.84
C GLU A 234 -25.32 13.10 -14.18
N ILE A 235 -24.10 13.08 -13.67
CA ILE A 235 -23.43 14.27 -13.12
C ILE A 235 -22.42 14.76 -14.15
N LEU A 236 -22.56 16.03 -14.54
CA LEU A 236 -21.69 16.70 -15.50
C LEU A 236 -20.92 17.85 -14.84
N GLY A 237 -19.79 18.24 -15.43
CA GLY A 237 -19.04 19.43 -15.04
C GLY A 237 -18.33 19.34 -13.69
N VAL A 238 -17.98 18.14 -13.24
CA VAL A 238 -17.25 17.89 -12.00
C VAL A 238 -15.90 17.23 -12.28
N GLU A 239 -14.96 17.45 -11.38
CA GLU A 239 -13.61 16.86 -11.44
C GLU A 239 -13.41 15.92 -10.25
N PRO A 240 -13.95 14.68 -10.31
CA PRO A 240 -13.77 13.74 -9.23
C PRO A 240 -12.35 13.23 -9.16
N ILE A 241 -11.84 13.02 -7.95
CA ILE A 241 -10.56 12.41 -7.69
C ILE A 241 -10.81 11.09 -6.98
N ILE A 242 -10.41 9.99 -7.61
CA ILE A 242 -10.36 8.67 -6.99
C ILE A 242 -8.95 8.46 -6.46
N THR A 243 -8.83 8.12 -5.17
CA THR A 243 -7.61 7.60 -4.57
C THR A 243 -7.71 6.09 -4.41
N ASP A 244 -6.78 5.35 -5.01
CA ASP A 244 -6.84 3.91 -5.15
C ASP A 244 -5.50 3.21 -4.80
N GLY A 245 -5.54 2.36 -3.77
CA GLY A 245 -4.38 1.61 -3.26
C GLY A 245 -4.39 0.10 -3.59
N LEU A 246 -3.41 -0.62 -3.04
CA LEU A 246 -3.24 -2.07 -3.21
C LEU A 246 -4.08 -2.93 -2.23
N ASN A 247 -4.96 -2.32 -1.43
CA ASN A 247 -5.77 -3.01 -0.41
C ASN A 247 -7.27 -3.04 -0.77
N GLY A 248 -7.62 -2.61 -1.98
CA GLY A 248 -9.01 -2.49 -2.45
C GLY A 248 -9.80 -1.32 -1.84
N LYS A 249 -9.20 -0.54 -0.92
CA LYS A 249 -9.85 0.64 -0.34
C LYS A 249 -9.70 1.80 -1.32
N LYS A 250 -10.83 2.24 -1.88
CA LYS A 250 -10.92 3.39 -2.77
C LYS A 250 -11.79 4.48 -2.16
N GLU A 251 -11.35 5.71 -2.32
CA GLU A 251 -12.08 6.91 -1.92
C GLU A 251 -12.28 7.82 -3.14
N LEU A 252 -13.46 8.44 -3.24
CA LEU A 252 -13.81 9.39 -4.28
C LEU A 252 -14.20 10.71 -3.62
N THR A 253 -13.58 11.80 -4.06
CA THR A 253 -13.90 13.16 -3.61
C THR A 253 -14.10 14.11 -4.79
N PHE A 254 -15.05 15.05 -4.66
CA PHE A 254 -15.21 16.16 -5.60
C PHE A 254 -16.01 17.30 -4.97
N THR A 255 -15.91 18.48 -5.58
CA THR A 255 -16.73 19.63 -5.24
C THR A 255 -17.62 19.99 -6.41
N ILE A 256 -18.87 20.37 -6.14
CA ILE A 256 -19.82 20.87 -7.12
C ILE A 256 -20.51 22.13 -6.61
N SER A 257 -20.67 23.13 -7.47
CA SER A 257 -21.44 24.35 -7.18
C SER A 257 -22.83 24.27 -7.81
N LEU A 258 -23.84 24.78 -7.13
CA LEU A 258 -25.21 24.86 -7.62
C LEU A 258 -25.31 25.85 -8.78
N THR A 259 -25.95 25.42 -9.85
CA THR A 259 -26.28 26.21 -11.04
C THR A 259 -27.75 25.98 -11.41
N ASN A 260 -28.27 26.75 -12.37
CA ASN A 260 -29.63 26.54 -12.87
C ASN A 260 -29.79 25.24 -13.65
N GLU A 261 -28.69 24.62 -14.09
CA GLU A 261 -28.71 23.45 -14.97
C GLU A 261 -28.50 22.13 -14.21
N ASN A 262 -27.92 22.16 -13.01
CA ASN A 262 -27.54 20.96 -12.24
C ASN A 262 -28.30 20.79 -10.91
N GLN A 263 -29.48 21.40 -10.78
CA GLN A 263 -30.22 21.43 -9.51
C GLN A 263 -30.63 20.03 -9.03
N ILE A 264 -31.01 19.14 -9.95
CA ILE A 264 -31.46 17.78 -9.61
C ILE A 264 -30.28 16.97 -9.07
N GLU A 265 -29.15 17.01 -9.76
CA GLU A 265 -27.88 16.39 -9.40
C GLU A 265 -27.44 16.88 -8.02
N TYR A 266 -27.40 18.21 -7.84
CA TYR A 266 -27.00 18.85 -6.60
C TYR A 266 -27.86 18.41 -5.42
N ASP A 267 -29.19 18.34 -5.58
CA ASP A 267 -30.12 17.93 -4.53
C ASP A 267 -30.02 16.44 -4.20
N MET A 268 -29.67 15.61 -5.19
CA MET A 268 -29.46 14.16 -5.00
C MET A 268 -28.14 13.81 -4.30
N LEU A 269 -27.19 14.74 -4.21
CA LEU A 269 -25.93 14.55 -3.46
C LEU A 269 -26.15 14.70 -1.95
N ILE A 270 -26.59 13.59 -1.35
CA ILE A 270 -26.83 13.42 0.09
C ILE A 270 -26.22 12.09 0.56
N ASN A 271 -26.01 11.95 1.88
CA ASN A 271 -25.45 10.73 2.47
C ASN A 271 -26.25 9.47 2.08
N ASP A 272 -25.53 8.36 1.95
CA ASP A 272 -25.96 7.02 1.53
C ASP A 272 -26.48 6.89 0.09
N ASN A 273 -26.67 7.99 -0.65
CA ASN A 273 -26.88 7.87 -2.10
C ASN A 273 -25.59 7.38 -2.77
N ILE A 274 -25.75 6.82 -3.97
CA ILE A 274 -24.70 6.00 -4.58
C ILE A 274 -24.21 6.68 -5.84
N LEU A 275 -22.92 7.01 -5.88
CA LEU A 275 -22.25 7.41 -7.11
C LEU A 275 -21.91 6.16 -7.90
N VAL A 276 -22.29 6.13 -9.17
CA VAL A 276 -21.95 5.07 -10.12
C VAL A 276 -21.03 5.67 -11.16
N ILE A 277 -19.78 5.21 -11.23
CA ILE A 277 -18.74 5.83 -12.04
C ILE A 277 -18.01 4.82 -12.91
N ASP A 278 -17.69 5.22 -14.12
CA ASP A 278 -16.81 4.45 -15.00
C ASP A 278 -15.35 4.77 -14.66
N GLU A 279 -14.62 3.82 -14.09
CA GLU A 279 -13.18 3.96 -13.84
C GLU A 279 -12.35 3.50 -15.06
N LYS A 280 -11.03 3.70 -15.00
CA LYS A 280 -10.09 3.25 -16.05
C LYS A 280 -10.18 1.72 -16.26
N ARG A 281 -10.09 0.93 -15.19
CA ARG A 281 -10.09 -0.54 -15.25
C ARG A 281 -11.48 -1.16 -15.21
N PHE A 282 -12.36 -0.65 -14.34
CA PHE A 282 -13.69 -1.20 -14.12
C PHE A 282 -14.77 -0.15 -14.38
N LYS A 283 -15.79 -0.52 -15.14
CA LYS A 283 -16.94 0.36 -15.40
C LYS A 283 -17.99 0.20 -14.30
N GLN A 284 -18.87 1.19 -14.17
CA GLN A 284 -20.03 1.16 -13.26
C GLN A 284 -19.67 0.82 -11.79
N GLN A 285 -18.58 1.36 -11.29
CA GLN A 285 -18.15 1.20 -9.90
C GLN A 285 -19.02 2.01 -8.96
N ARG A 286 -19.40 1.41 -7.83
CA ARG A 286 -20.34 1.99 -6.87
C ARG A 286 -19.61 2.56 -5.68
N TYR A 287 -19.82 3.85 -5.42
CA TYR A 287 -19.30 4.58 -4.28
C TYR A 287 -20.46 5.10 -3.44
N ILE A 288 -20.44 4.86 -2.13
CA ILE A 288 -21.49 5.32 -1.20
C ILE A 288 -21.06 6.65 -0.61
N ILE A 289 -21.89 7.68 -0.74
CA ILE A 289 -21.63 9.00 -0.16
C ILE A 289 -21.70 8.89 1.35
N LEU A 290 -20.58 9.14 2.03
CA LEU A 290 -20.52 9.07 3.49
C LEU A 290 -20.50 10.45 4.13
N ASN A 291 -19.92 11.44 3.45
CA ASN A 291 -19.86 12.82 3.92
C ASN A 291 -20.29 13.79 2.82
N VAL A 292 -21.03 14.81 3.21
CA VAL A 292 -21.41 15.96 2.38
C VAL A 292 -21.15 17.20 3.21
N ASP A 293 -20.16 18.00 2.80
CA ASP A 293 -19.89 19.31 3.39
C ASP A 293 -20.50 20.38 2.49
N ALA A 294 -21.53 21.07 2.98
CA ALA A 294 -22.31 22.03 2.20
C ALA A 294 -21.98 23.46 2.62
N ASP A 295 -21.41 24.23 1.71
CA ASP A 295 -21.25 25.67 1.85
C ASP A 295 -22.52 26.38 1.37
N HIS A 296 -23.23 27.00 2.31
CA HIS A 296 -24.46 27.74 2.02
C HIS A 296 -24.25 29.18 1.58
N ILE A 297 -23.01 29.68 1.58
CA ILE A 297 -22.63 30.99 1.06
C ILE A 297 -22.28 30.86 -0.42
N ASP A 298 -21.38 29.93 -0.74
CA ASP A 298 -20.92 29.69 -2.11
C ASP A 298 -21.82 28.70 -2.87
N PHE A 299 -22.86 28.18 -2.20
CA PHE A 299 -23.79 27.17 -2.71
C PHE A 299 -23.04 25.99 -3.33
N SER A 300 -22.04 25.47 -2.61
CA SER A 300 -21.23 24.34 -3.05
C SER A 300 -21.35 23.16 -2.10
N LYS A 301 -21.12 21.96 -2.62
CA LYS A 301 -20.99 20.73 -1.83
C LYS A 301 -19.67 20.07 -2.13
N THR A 302 -18.92 19.73 -1.08
CA THR A 302 -17.80 18.79 -1.16
C THR A 302 -18.28 17.43 -0.73
N ILE A 303 -18.12 16.44 -1.61
CA ILE A 303 -18.62 15.09 -1.46
C ILE A 303 -17.44 14.17 -1.16
N SER A 304 -17.56 13.34 -0.13
CA SER A 304 -16.61 12.23 0.11
C SER A 304 -17.38 10.91 0.15
N ALA A 305 -16.99 10.01 -0.74
CA ALA A 305 -17.63 8.72 -0.93
C ALA A 305 -16.60 7.59 -0.89
N GLN A 306 -16.99 6.44 -0.36
CA GLN A 306 -16.13 5.26 -0.33
C GLN A 306 -16.67 4.17 -1.25
N HIS A 307 -15.78 3.44 -1.90
CA HIS A 307 -16.18 2.31 -2.74
C HIS A 307 -16.97 1.27 -1.92
N THR A 308 -17.94 0.63 -2.56
CA THR A 308 -18.88 -0.30 -1.90
C THR A 308 -18.19 -1.40 -1.10
N TYR A 309 -16.97 -1.79 -1.50
CA TYR A 309 -16.09 -2.68 -0.74
C TYR A 309 -15.90 -2.23 0.71
N VAL A 310 -15.48 -1.00 0.95
CA VAL A 310 -15.25 -0.50 2.32
C VAL A 310 -16.58 -0.24 3.02
N ALA A 311 -17.47 0.51 2.35
CA ALA A 311 -18.71 0.98 2.96
C ALA A 311 -19.66 -0.16 3.39
N ARG A 312 -19.62 -1.32 2.72
CA ARG A 312 -20.42 -2.50 3.11
C ARG A 312 -19.68 -3.45 4.05
N LEU A 313 -18.39 -3.73 3.82
CA LEU A 313 -17.67 -4.71 4.63
C LEU A 313 -17.40 -4.21 6.06
N VAL A 314 -17.30 -2.89 6.28
CA VAL A 314 -17.22 -2.32 7.63
C VAL A 314 -18.48 -2.59 8.46
N ASN A 315 -19.62 -2.76 7.80
CA ASN A 315 -20.92 -3.03 8.42
C ASN A 315 -21.29 -4.52 8.43
N ASN A 316 -20.43 -5.43 7.92
CA ASN A 316 -20.68 -6.87 7.95
C ASN A 316 -19.91 -7.54 9.08
N ASP A 317 -20.61 -7.88 10.15
CA ASP A 317 -20.05 -8.56 11.32
C ASP A 317 -19.91 -10.08 11.07
N VAL A 318 -18.71 -10.62 11.32
CA VAL A 318 -18.41 -12.05 11.14
C VAL A 318 -18.25 -12.71 12.51
N SER A 319 -19.31 -13.40 12.93
CA SER A 319 -19.29 -14.17 14.18
C SER A 319 -18.56 -15.51 14.07
N GLY A 320 -17.92 -15.89 15.17
CA GLY A 320 -17.15 -17.11 15.32
C GLY A 320 -15.69 -16.93 14.91
N THR A 321 -14.84 -17.79 15.46
CA THR A 321 -13.40 -17.76 15.21
C THR A 321 -12.91 -19.04 14.55
N LYS A 322 -11.77 -18.95 13.88
CA LYS A 322 -11.02 -20.07 13.30
C LYS A 322 -9.63 -20.12 13.91
N THR A 323 -9.18 -21.33 14.23
CA THR A 323 -7.85 -21.58 14.81
C THR A 323 -7.21 -22.77 14.11
N GLY A 324 -5.89 -22.69 13.90
CA GLY A 324 -5.06 -23.68 13.23
C GLY A 324 -4.55 -23.21 11.88
N SER A 325 -3.95 -24.12 11.12
CA SER A 325 -3.45 -23.86 9.76
C SER A 325 -4.59 -23.50 8.80
N LEU A 326 -4.69 -22.22 8.45
CA LEU A 326 -5.68 -21.72 7.49
C LEU A 326 -5.01 -21.47 6.14
N THR A 327 -5.67 -21.92 5.06
CA THR A 327 -5.32 -21.49 3.70
C THR A 327 -5.86 -20.08 3.46
N LEU A 328 -5.25 -19.36 2.50
CA LEU A 328 -5.75 -18.04 2.06
C LEU A 328 -7.26 -18.09 1.71
N GLY A 329 -7.69 -19.09 0.93
CA GLY A 329 -9.10 -19.25 0.57
C GLY A 329 -10.00 -19.53 1.77
N ALA A 330 -9.55 -20.30 2.77
CA ALA A 330 -10.31 -20.54 3.99
C ALA A 330 -10.47 -19.26 4.84
N ALA A 331 -9.41 -18.44 4.93
CA ALA A 331 -9.46 -17.16 5.61
C ALA A 331 -10.43 -16.19 4.91
N LEU A 332 -10.33 -16.05 3.58
CA LEU A 332 -11.22 -15.21 2.76
C LEU A 332 -12.70 -15.66 2.87
N ASN A 333 -12.96 -16.97 2.80
CA ASN A 333 -14.32 -17.51 2.95
C ASN A 333 -14.93 -17.18 4.32
N HIS A 334 -14.11 -17.19 5.37
CA HIS A 334 -14.55 -16.82 6.71
C HIS A 334 -14.79 -15.31 6.81
N ALA A 335 -13.83 -14.50 6.38
CA ALA A 335 -13.89 -13.03 6.42
C ALA A 335 -15.04 -12.44 5.60
N LEU A 336 -15.46 -13.09 4.51
CA LEU A 336 -16.52 -12.61 3.62
C LEU A 336 -17.88 -13.27 3.89
N LYS A 337 -18.00 -14.10 4.93
CA LYS A 337 -19.24 -14.80 5.25
C LYS A 337 -20.39 -13.82 5.46
N GLY A 338 -21.49 -14.02 4.73
CA GLY A 338 -22.70 -13.18 4.83
C GLY A 338 -22.60 -11.80 4.17
N SER A 339 -21.42 -11.41 3.67
CA SER A 339 -21.22 -10.08 3.07
C SER A 339 -21.88 -9.89 1.70
N GLY A 340 -22.12 -10.99 0.97
CA GLY A 340 -22.50 -10.98 -0.44
C GLY A 340 -21.36 -10.63 -1.39
N PHE A 341 -20.12 -10.58 -0.91
CA PHE A 341 -18.92 -10.42 -1.73
C PHE A 341 -18.37 -11.77 -2.17
N SER A 342 -17.72 -11.77 -3.33
CA SER A 342 -17.01 -12.92 -3.90
C SER A 342 -15.57 -12.54 -4.20
N TYR A 343 -14.70 -13.54 -4.39
CA TYR A 343 -13.30 -13.28 -4.73
C TYR A 343 -12.78 -14.18 -5.84
N VAL A 344 -11.71 -13.71 -6.45
CA VAL A 344 -10.91 -14.35 -7.49
C VAL A 344 -9.49 -14.42 -6.99
N LEU A 345 -8.88 -15.60 -7.06
CA LEU A 345 -7.45 -15.76 -6.77
C LEU A 345 -6.67 -15.71 -8.09
N ALA A 346 -5.79 -14.73 -8.22
CA ALA A 346 -4.88 -14.65 -9.36
C ALA A 346 -3.89 -15.84 -9.37
N SER A 347 -3.34 -16.15 -10.55
CA SER A 347 -2.48 -17.32 -10.73
C SER A 347 -1.20 -17.29 -9.88
N ASP A 348 -0.70 -16.11 -9.54
CA ASP A 348 0.50 -15.87 -8.71
C ASP A 348 0.27 -16.18 -7.21
N THR A 349 -0.99 -16.30 -6.78
CA THR A 349 -1.36 -16.76 -5.43
C THR A 349 -1.10 -18.26 -5.24
N LYS A 350 -0.88 -19.01 -6.32
CA LYS A 350 -0.54 -20.44 -6.25
C LYS A 350 0.76 -20.63 -5.46
N GLY A 351 0.70 -21.43 -4.41
CA GLY A 351 1.84 -21.72 -3.54
C GLY A 351 1.99 -20.81 -2.33
N ILE A 352 1.07 -19.86 -2.10
CA ILE A 352 0.91 -19.25 -0.78
C ILE A 352 0.61 -20.38 0.21
N LYS A 353 1.48 -20.51 1.23
CA LYS A 353 1.37 -21.57 2.23
C LYS A 353 0.26 -21.22 3.23
N PRO A 354 -0.40 -22.24 3.81
CA PRO A 354 -1.26 -22.01 4.96
C PRO A 354 -0.50 -21.34 6.10
N LEU A 355 -1.18 -20.46 6.83
CA LEU A 355 -0.63 -19.79 8.01
C LEU A 355 -1.35 -20.28 9.27
N GLU A 356 -0.60 -20.42 10.35
CA GLU A 356 -1.19 -20.73 11.66
C GLU A 356 -1.90 -19.49 12.19
N GLN A 357 -3.23 -19.59 12.29
CA GLN A 357 -4.10 -18.53 12.76
C GLN A 357 -4.66 -18.92 14.13
N GLU A 358 -4.78 -17.96 15.04
CA GLU A 358 -5.38 -18.19 16.36
C GLU A 358 -6.54 -17.23 16.58
N ASN A 359 -7.73 -17.78 16.82
CA ASN A 359 -8.98 -17.06 17.00
C ASN A 359 -9.31 -16.01 15.91
N PHE A 360 -8.93 -16.26 14.65
CA PHE A 360 -9.25 -15.42 13.50
C PHE A 360 -10.77 -15.31 13.29
N GLY A 361 -11.36 -14.11 13.47
CA GLY A 361 -12.81 -13.86 13.40
C GLY A 361 -13.31 -12.90 14.48
N ASN A 362 -14.64 -12.87 14.71
CA ASN A 362 -15.30 -11.96 15.68
C ASN A 362 -15.01 -10.47 15.46
N GLN A 363 -14.92 -10.07 14.19
CA GLN A 363 -14.71 -8.68 13.78
C GLN A 363 -15.54 -8.42 12.53
N ASN A 364 -15.64 -7.14 12.13
CA ASN A 364 -16.22 -6.81 10.84
C ASN A 364 -15.32 -7.32 9.70
N SER A 365 -15.91 -7.48 8.52
CA SER A 365 -15.22 -8.07 7.37
C SER A 365 -14.05 -7.23 6.90
N ILE A 366 -14.12 -5.89 6.97
CA ILE A 366 -13.02 -5.05 6.49
C ILE A 366 -11.77 -5.21 7.37
N SER A 367 -11.92 -5.33 8.69
CA SER A 367 -10.82 -5.61 9.61
C SER A 367 -10.21 -7.00 9.38
N LEU A 368 -11.06 -8.02 9.15
CA LEU A 368 -10.56 -9.35 8.80
C LEU A 368 -9.83 -9.37 7.45
N MET A 369 -10.28 -8.57 6.47
CA MET A 369 -9.59 -8.43 5.20
C MET A 369 -8.23 -7.75 5.36
N ASP A 370 -8.13 -6.72 6.21
CA ASP A 370 -6.85 -6.07 6.56
C ASP A 370 -5.87 -7.07 7.20
N GLU A 371 -6.35 -7.89 8.14
CA GLU A 371 -5.55 -8.97 8.75
C GLU A 371 -5.07 -9.99 7.71
N ILE A 372 -5.95 -10.42 6.78
CA ILE A 372 -5.56 -11.33 5.69
C ILE A 372 -4.50 -10.69 4.77
N ILE A 373 -4.66 -9.42 4.41
CA ILE A 373 -3.69 -8.68 3.59
C ILE A 373 -2.32 -8.69 4.26
N GLU A 374 -2.28 -8.37 5.55
CA GLU A 374 -1.05 -8.30 6.32
C GLU A 374 -0.41 -9.66 6.54
N ASP A 375 -1.18 -10.70 6.86
CA ASP A 375 -0.65 -12.02 7.19
C ASP A 375 -0.17 -12.76 5.94
N TYR A 376 -1.01 -12.82 4.91
CA TYR A 376 -0.69 -13.55 3.68
C TYR A 376 0.14 -12.74 2.69
N LYS A 377 0.43 -11.46 3.00
CA LYS A 377 1.19 -10.52 2.17
C LYS A 377 0.61 -10.46 0.75
N ILE A 378 -0.70 -10.36 0.66
CA ILE A 378 -1.46 -10.28 -0.59
C ILE A 378 -1.85 -8.83 -0.91
N GLU A 379 -2.32 -8.61 -2.12
CA GLU A 379 -2.80 -7.32 -2.59
C GLU A 379 -4.15 -7.50 -3.28
N LEU A 380 -4.99 -6.47 -3.24
CA LEU A 380 -6.37 -6.52 -3.70
C LEU A 380 -6.67 -5.42 -4.72
N ASP A 381 -7.50 -5.79 -5.70
CA ASP A 381 -8.26 -4.85 -6.50
C ASP A 381 -9.75 -5.23 -6.46
N VAL A 382 -10.64 -4.26 -6.65
CA VAL A 382 -12.08 -4.48 -6.42
C VAL A 382 -12.92 -4.00 -7.59
N ASN A 383 -13.88 -4.84 -7.98
CA ASN A 383 -14.96 -4.51 -8.90
C ASN A 383 -16.29 -4.71 -8.17
N ASN A 384 -16.84 -3.63 -7.61
CA ASN A 384 -18.05 -3.68 -6.80
C ASN A 384 -17.98 -4.78 -5.71
N THR A 385 -18.78 -5.85 -5.83
CA THR A 385 -18.83 -6.97 -4.87
C THR A 385 -17.85 -8.09 -5.17
N LYS A 386 -16.96 -7.91 -6.15
CA LYS A 386 -15.98 -8.90 -6.57
C LYS A 386 -14.57 -8.42 -6.25
N ILE A 387 -13.82 -9.24 -5.54
CA ILE A 387 -12.47 -8.94 -5.05
C ILE A 387 -11.46 -9.76 -5.86
N TYR A 388 -10.48 -9.11 -6.47
CA TYR A 388 -9.36 -9.74 -7.14
C TYR A 388 -8.17 -9.77 -6.18
N VAL A 389 -7.67 -10.97 -5.91
CA VAL A 389 -6.62 -11.23 -4.93
C VAL A 389 -5.34 -11.63 -5.65
N TYR A 390 -4.27 -10.91 -5.42
CA TYR A 390 -2.94 -11.15 -5.99
C TYR A 390 -1.95 -11.45 -4.88
N LYS A 391 -0.91 -12.22 -5.19
CA LYS A 391 0.25 -12.28 -4.31
C LYS A 391 1.07 -10.99 -4.44
N LYS A 392 1.22 -10.50 -5.67
CA LYS A 392 1.82 -9.20 -5.97
C LYS A 392 1.27 -8.70 -7.30
N MET A 393 0.47 -7.65 -7.27
CA MET A 393 -0.15 -7.03 -8.43
C MET A 393 0.85 -6.24 -9.26
N GLY A 394 0.58 -6.15 -10.57
CA GLY A 394 1.35 -5.35 -11.52
C GLY A 394 2.58 -6.06 -12.09
N LYS A 395 3.17 -5.42 -13.09
CA LYS A 395 4.33 -5.88 -13.84
C LYS A 395 5.37 -4.79 -13.92
N ARG A 396 6.55 -5.16 -14.41
CA ARG A 396 7.50 -4.16 -14.89
C ARG A 396 6.98 -3.62 -16.21
N VAL A 397 6.79 -2.31 -16.29
CA VAL A 397 6.34 -1.60 -17.48
C VAL A 397 7.50 -0.83 -18.09
N ASN A 398 7.53 -0.75 -19.41
CA ASN A 398 8.50 0.07 -20.11
C ASN A 398 8.04 1.54 -20.12
N TYR A 399 8.11 2.20 -18.97
CA TYR A 399 7.80 3.63 -18.85
C TYR A 399 8.91 4.30 -18.03
N LEU A 400 9.44 5.42 -18.51
CA LEU A 400 10.55 6.12 -17.89
C LEU A 400 10.12 7.50 -17.40
N MET A 401 10.19 7.70 -16.09
CA MET A 401 9.97 8.99 -15.43
C MET A 401 11.30 9.73 -15.35
N ASP A 402 11.45 10.84 -16.06
CA ASP A 402 12.66 11.64 -16.13
C ASP A 402 12.38 13.09 -15.70
N THR A 403 13.02 13.56 -14.64
CA THR A 403 12.92 14.95 -14.14
C THR A 403 13.40 16.02 -15.12
N ARG A 404 14.04 15.62 -16.22
CA ARG A 404 14.47 16.51 -17.31
C ARG A 404 13.44 16.60 -18.43
N TYR A 405 12.43 15.73 -18.42
CA TYR A 405 11.49 15.59 -19.52
C TYR A 405 10.02 15.55 -19.07
N ASN A 406 9.58 14.46 -18.46
CA ASN A 406 8.15 14.19 -18.18
C ASN A 406 7.80 14.20 -16.68
N VAL A 407 8.70 14.63 -15.80
CA VAL A 407 8.41 14.87 -14.38
C VAL A 407 8.65 16.34 -14.07
N SER A 408 7.56 17.10 -13.89
CA SER A 408 7.60 18.54 -13.59
C SER A 408 7.87 18.86 -12.11
N GLY A 409 7.57 17.91 -11.23
CA GLY A 409 7.83 17.99 -9.79
C GLY A 409 8.11 16.61 -9.22
N LEU A 410 9.13 16.48 -8.38
CA LEU A 410 9.43 15.25 -7.64
C LEU A 410 9.61 15.58 -6.17
N LYS A 411 8.68 15.15 -5.34
CA LYS A 411 8.71 15.33 -3.89
C LYS A 411 8.93 14.01 -3.18
N ILE A 412 10.14 13.84 -2.66
CA ILE A 412 10.50 12.71 -1.80
C ILE A 412 10.32 13.16 -0.35
N SER A 413 9.39 12.53 0.37
CA SER A 413 9.16 12.76 1.79
C SER A 413 9.56 11.52 2.58
N SER A 414 10.28 11.67 3.68
CA SER A 414 10.61 10.55 4.59
C SER A 414 10.15 10.87 6.01
N SER A 415 9.47 9.94 6.65
CA SER A 415 9.02 10.06 8.03
C SER A 415 9.53 8.89 8.87
N THR A 416 9.95 9.18 10.11
CA THR A 416 10.24 8.14 11.12
C THR A 416 9.20 8.12 12.24
N GLN A 417 8.07 8.81 12.05
CA GLN A 417 7.03 8.96 13.06
C GLN A 417 6.46 7.61 13.51
N ASN A 418 6.31 6.68 12.57
CA ASN A 418 5.77 5.34 12.82
C ASN A 418 6.88 4.27 12.97
N SER A 419 8.16 4.66 12.93
CA SER A 419 9.25 3.68 13.03
C SER A 419 9.40 3.17 14.47
N THR A 420 9.48 1.86 14.63
CA THR A 420 9.52 1.17 15.92
C THR A 420 10.68 0.17 15.94
N THR A 421 11.35 0.02 17.08
CA THR A 421 12.51 -0.89 17.22
C THR A 421 12.22 -2.09 18.11
N ARG A 422 11.13 -2.05 18.88
CA ARG A 422 10.70 -3.12 19.77
C ARG A 422 9.22 -3.01 20.12
N ALA A 423 8.63 -4.12 20.53
CA ALA A 423 7.24 -4.18 20.98
C ALA A 423 7.04 -5.29 22.01
N TRP A 424 6.08 -5.10 22.91
CA TRP A 424 5.61 -6.15 23.82
C TRP A 424 4.39 -6.86 23.22
N GLY A 425 4.36 -8.19 23.36
CA GLY A 425 3.20 -9.02 23.06
C GLY A 425 2.65 -9.67 24.32
N TYR A 426 1.36 -9.46 24.56
CA TYR A 426 0.58 -10.06 25.63
C TYR A 426 -0.50 -10.94 25.00
N GLY A 427 -0.41 -12.25 25.25
CA GLY A 427 -1.44 -13.20 24.81
C GLY A 427 -2.61 -13.28 25.78
N LYS A 428 -3.38 -14.36 25.64
CA LYS A 428 -4.58 -14.63 26.43
C LYS A 428 -4.29 -14.83 27.92
N GLN A 429 -5.19 -14.29 28.75
CA GLN A 429 -5.23 -14.49 30.19
C GLN A 429 -6.26 -15.56 30.59
N ASP A 430 -6.02 -16.23 31.71
CA ASP A 430 -7.02 -17.07 32.37
C ASP A 430 -8.00 -16.25 33.22
N ASP A 431 -9.03 -16.90 33.77
CA ASP A 431 -10.07 -16.27 34.60
C ASP A 431 -9.53 -15.59 35.88
N LYS A 432 -8.25 -15.81 36.22
CA LYS A 432 -7.55 -15.21 37.36
C LYS A 432 -6.59 -14.09 36.93
N GLY A 433 -6.60 -13.71 35.65
CA GLY A 433 -5.74 -12.68 35.08
C GLY A 433 -4.30 -13.12 34.82
N LYS A 434 -3.99 -14.43 34.86
CA LYS A 434 -2.66 -14.96 34.57
C LYS A 434 -2.54 -15.25 33.08
N TYR A 435 -1.47 -14.76 32.45
CA TYR A 435 -1.19 -15.06 31.04
C TYR A 435 -0.90 -16.55 30.81
N LEU A 436 -1.40 -17.09 29.70
CA LEU A 436 -1.16 -18.47 29.26
C LEU A 436 0.32 -18.74 28.94
N PHE A 437 1.04 -17.72 28.48
CA PHE A 437 2.49 -17.71 28.35
C PHE A 437 3.03 -16.35 28.81
N ASP A 438 4.29 -16.30 29.23
CA ASP A 438 4.89 -15.05 29.69
C ASP A 438 4.91 -14.01 28.55
N PRO A 439 4.56 -12.74 28.82
CA PRO A 439 4.61 -11.69 27.82
C PRO A 439 5.95 -11.65 27.10
N VAL A 440 5.92 -11.44 25.79
CA VAL A 440 7.10 -11.55 24.94
C VAL A 440 7.58 -10.17 24.52
N LEU A 441 8.88 -9.93 24.62
CA LEU A 441 9.50 -8.72 24.10
C LEU A 441 10.22 -9.06 22.81
N TYR A 442 9.76 -8.50 21.69
CA TYR A 442 10.50 -8.53 20.44
C TYR A 442 11.38 -7.27 20.33
N ILE A 443 12.64 -7.47 19.97
CA ILE A 443 13.62 -6.41 19.71
C ILE A 443 14.16 -6.64 18.31
N HIS A 444 14.04 -5.64 17.44
CA HIS A 444 14.54 -5.73 16.08
C HIS A 444 16.07 -5.95 16.09
N PRO A 445 16.63 -6.87 15.28
CA PRO A 445 18.06 -7.19 15.29
C PRO A 445 18.98 -5.97 15.11
N GLU A 446 18.53 -5.00 14.33
CA GLU A 446 19.28 -3.78 14.00
C GLU A 446 18.97 -2.59 14.92
N GLU A 447 18.19 -2.75 16.00
CA GLU A 447 17.71 -1.64 16.85
C GLU A 447 18.78 -0.60 17.21
N LYS A 448 20.02 -1.04 17.48
CA LYS A 448 21.13 -0.17 17.85
C LYS A 448 21.39 0.96 16.85
N ASP A 449 21.03 0.75 15.58
CA ASP A 449 21.22 1.70 14.50
C ASP A 449 20.08 2.75 14.39
N PHE A 450 19.00 2.59 15.16
CA PHE A 450 17.75 3.38 15.05
C PHE A 450 17.28 4.05 16.35
N LEU A 451 18.13 4.05 17.37
CA LEU A 451 17.83 4.67 18.65
C LEU A 451 17.59 6.18 18.51
N ILE A 452 16.58 6.71 19.21
CA ILE A 452 16.36 8.16 19.39
C ILE A 452 17.08 8.57 20.67
N ASP A 453 18.14 9.38 20.55
CA ASP A 453 18.92 9.85 21.71
C ASP A 453 19.44 8.69 22.58
N GLY A 454 19.79 7.56 21.96
CA GLY A 454 20.23 6.35 22.67
C GLY A 454 19.10 5.50 23.27
N TYR A 455 17.84 5.90 23.09
CA TYR A 455 16.65 5.17 23.54
C TYR A 455 15.92 4.45 22.40
N PRO A 456 15.29 3.29 22.67
CA PRO A 456 14.52 2.54 21.69
C PRO A 456 13.19 3.22 21.33
N ARG A 457 12.61 2.85 20.19
CA ARG A 457 11.27 3.25 19.77
C ARG A 457 10.29 2.12 20.02
N TRP A 458 9.25 2.38 20.81
CA TRP A 458 8.26 1.36 21.17
C TRP A 458 7.08 1.40 20.20
N ALA A 459 6.71 0.25 19.64
CA ALA A 459 5.38 0.09 19.06
C ALA A 459 4.33 -0.04 20.17
N GLU A 460 3.08 0.24 19.83
CA GLU A 460 1.95 -0.13 20.69
C GLU A 460 2.00 -1.63 20.99
N PRO A 461 1.83 -2.04 22.26
CA PRO A 461 1.92 -3.44 22.62
C PRO A 461 0.73 -4.22 22.04
N ILE A 462 1.00 -5.38 21.46
CA ILE A 462 -0.06 -6.31 21.07
C ILE A 462 -0.68 -6.87 22.36
N ARG A 463 -1.96 -6.60 22.59
CA ARG A 463 -2.73 -7.16 23.71
C ARG A 463 -3.95 -7.86 23.14
N ASP A 464 -3.82 -9.14 22.89
CA ASP A 464 -4.85 -9.86 22.16
C ASP A 464 -5.01 -11.29 22.70
N GLU A 465 -6.22 -11.57 23.19
CA GLU A 465 -6.61 -12.89 23.68
C GLU A 465 -6.65 -13.95 22.57
N LYS A 466 -6.49 -13.54 21.31
CA LYS A 466 -6.36 -14.46 20.20
C LYS A 466 -5.10 -15.32 20.31
N TYR A 467 -4.01 -14.77 20.84
CA TYR A 467 -2.74 -15.49 20.97
C TYR A 467 -2.70 -16.36 22.22
N THR A 468 -2.66 -17.66 22.00
CA THR A 468 -2.50 -18.72 23.01
C THR A 468 -1.12 -19.38 22.99
N LYS A 469 -0.31 -19.12 21.94
CA LYS A 469 1.07 -19.59 21.80
C LYS A 469 2.07 -18.45 21.64
N THR A 470 3.26 -18.65 22.21
CA THR A 470 4.42 -17.73 22.10
C THR A 470 4.90 -17.55 20.66
N SER A 471 4.84 -18.60 19.82
CA SER A 471 5.28 -18.52 18.42
C SER A 471 4.41 -17.55 17.61
N SER A 472 3.09 -17.66 17.73
CA SER A 472 2.15 -16.86 16.95
C SER A 472 2.23 -15.37 17.27
N ILE A 473 2.45 -15.02 18.55
CA ILE A 473 2.63 -13.62 18.92
C ILE A 473 4.00 -13.07 18.49
N ASN A 474 5.04 -13.91 18.41
CA ASN A 474 6.34 -13.49 17.89
C ASN A 474 6.27 -13.12 16.41
N ASP A 475 5.58 -13.92 15.60
CA ASP A 475 5.39 -13.64 14.17
C ASP A 475 4.65 -12.30 13.97
N ALA A 476 3.62 -12.03 14.80
CA ALA A 476 2.91 -10.75 14.81
C ALA A 476 3.81 -9.57 15.23
N LEU A 477 4.66 -9.75 16.24
CA LEU A 477 5.59 -8.72 16.69
C LEU A 477 6.69 -8.42 15.66
N GLU A 478 7.17 -9.43 14.93
CA GLU A 478 8.14 -9.26 13.85
C GLU A 478 7.56 -8.46 12.67
N ASN A 479 6.27 -8.66 12.37
CA ASN A 479 5.57 -7.85 11.37
C ASN A 479 5.31 -6.41 11.83
N LEU A 480 4.96 -6.21 13.10
CA LEU A 480 4.66 -4.89 13.68
C LEU A 480 5.89 -3.99 13.80
N VAL A 481 7.03 -4.55 14.21
CA VAL A 481 8.23 -3.76 14.53
C VAL A 481 9.03 -3.45 13.26
N ASN A 482 8.96 -2.19 12.85
CA ASN A 482 9.61 -1.69 11.65
C ASN A 482 10.48 -0.46 11.97
N PRO A 483 11.82 -0.60 12.07
CA PRO A 483 12.68 0.52 12.43
C PRO A 483 12.94 1.46 11.24
N TYR A 484 12.57 1.05 10.03
CA TYR A 484 12.89 1.77 8.81
C TYR A 484 11.94 2.98 8.62
N PRO A 485 12.45 4.11 8.10
CA PRO A 485 11.61 5.25 7.75
C PRO A 485 10.63 4.89 6.64
N GLU A 486 9.41 5.40 6.75
CA GLU A 486 8.47 5.42 5.65
C GLU A 486 8.92 6.48 4.65
N ILE A 487 8.98 6.13 3.38
CA ILE A 487 9.36 7.07 2.32
C ILE A 487 8.25 7.09 1.27
N THR A 488 7.76 8.29 1.02
CA THR A 488 6.73 8.58 0.04
C THR A 488 7.37 9.42 -1.05
N VAL A 489 7.45 8.87 -2.26
CA VAL A 489 7.80 9.63 -3.45
C VAL A 489 6.49 10.04 -4.11
N ASN A 490 6.33 11.33 -4.37
CA ASN A 490 5.26 11.88 -5.19
C ASN A 490 5.90 12.51 -6.43
N ALA A 491 5.40 12.17 -7.61
CA ALA A 491 5.88 12.70 -8.87
C ALA A 491 4.71 13.37 -9.61
N ASP A 492 4.91 14.62 -10.00
CA ASP A 492 3.98 15.41 -10.81
C ASP A 492 4.34 15.18 -12.28
N LEU A 493 3.67 14.21 -12.89
CA LEU A 493 3.91 13.82 -14.27
C LEU A 493 3.38 14.84 -15.28
N GLU A 494 4.10 14.99 -16.38
CA GLU A 494 3.61 15.64 -17.59
C GLU A 494 3.45 14.58 -18.68
N LEU A 495 2.20 14.30 -19.04
CA LEU A 495 1.88 13.38 -20.13
C LEU A 495 2.01 14.14 -21.45
N PHE A 496 3.06 13.85 -22.21
CA PHE A 496 3.23 14.35 -23.57
C PHE A 496 2.83 13.26 -24.55
N TYR A 497 1.96 13.58 -25.50
CA TYR A 497 1.73 12.70 -26.64
C TYR A 497 2.85 12.92 -27.67
N ASP A 498 3.77 11.95 -27.80
CA ASP A 498 4.74 11.88 -28.89
C ASP A 498 4.49 10.58 -29.68
N PRO A 499 4.09 10.66 -30.97
CA PRO A 499 3.87 9.49 -31.83
C PRO A 499 5.07 8.53 -31.91
N LYS A 500 6.29 9.01 -31.63
CA LYS A 500 7.50 8.16 -31.62
C LYS A 500 7.68 7.40 -30.31
N LEU A 501 7.06 7.86 -29.23
CA LEU A 501 7.09 7.22 -27.91
C LEU A 501 5.91 6.26 -27.72
N GLU A 502 4.82 6.42 -28.48
CA GLU A 502 3.62 5.56 -28.40
C GLU A 502 3.89 4.06 -28.69
N GLU A 503 4.87 3.74 -29.54
CA GLU A 503 5.30 2.35 -29.79
C GLU A 503 6.33 1.83 -28.77
N LEU A 504 6.84 2.68 -27.88
CA LEU A 504 7.92 2.37 -26.95
C LEU A 504 7.48 2.39 -25.48
N GLU A 505 6.61 3.32 -25.09
CA GLU A 505 6.16 3.49 -23.72
C GLU A 505 4.88 2.68 -23.44
N GLU A 506 4.94 1.82 -22.43
CA GLU A 506 3.77 1.04 -21.99
C GLU A 506 2.91 1.85 -21.01
N PRO A 507 1.56 1.78 -21.11
CA PRO A 507 0.69 2.33 -20.08
C PRO A 507 0.95 1.62 -18.74
N PHE A 508 0.81 2.36 -17.65
CA PHE A 508 1.06 1.87 -16.30
C PHE A 508 -0.15 2.08 -15.39
N PHE A 509 -0.26 1.23 -14.37
CA PHE A 509 -1.30 1.30 -13.36
C PHE A 509 -0.73 1.06 -11.96
N LYS A 510 -1.58 1.14 -10.93
CA LYS A 510 -1.15 0.77 -9.56
C LYS A 510 -0.66 -0.68 -9.53
N GLY A 511 0.39 -0.93 -8.77
CA GLY A 511 1.09 -2.21 -8.69
C GLY A 511 2.29 -2.32 -9.64
N ASP A 512 2.30 -1.57 -10.74
CA ASP A 512 3.38 -1.63 -11.73
C ASP A 512 4.67 -0.99 -11.24
N SER A 513 5.78 -1.44 -11.83
CA SER A 513 7.12 -0.88 -11.63
C SER A 513 7.57 -0.11 -12.87
N VAL A 514 7.83 1.18 -12.68
CA VAL A 514 8.27 2.15 -13.70
C VAL A 514 9.73 2.54 -13.44
N GLY A 515 10.49 2.84 -14.49
CA GLY A 515 11.84 3.39 -14.34
C GLY A 515 11.78 4.86 -13.93
N MET A 516 12.71 5.31 -13.07
CA MET A 516 12.86 6.72 -12.73
C MET A 516 14.30 7.17 -12.87
N ILE A 517 14.50 8.31 -13.53
CA ILE A 517 15.73 9.08 -13.61
C ILE A 517 15.49 10.45 -12.98
N ALA A 518 16.20 10.76 -11.89
CA ALA A 518 16.12 12.05 -11.22
C ALA A 518 17.50 12.69 -11.05
N ASP A 519 17.65 13.95 -11.45
CA ASP A 519 18.88 14.72 -11.20
C ASP A 519 18.92 15.21 -9.74
N LYS A 520 20.00 14.89 -9.01
CA LYS A 520 20.17 15.30 -7.61
C LYS A 520 20.71 16.72 -7.46
N GLY A 521 20.86 17.48 -8.55
CA GLY A 521 21.31 18.88 -8.53
C GLY A 521 22.79 19.08 -8.15
N ASN A 522 23.50 17.99 -7.82
CA ASN A 522 24.93 17.94 -7.52
C ASN A 522 25.75 17.26 -8.63
N GLY A 523 25.12 16.99 -9.79
CA GLY A 523 25.73 16.30 -10.94
C GLY A 523 25.62 14.77 -10.91
N SER A 524 24.95 14.18 -9.91
CA SER A 524 24.66 12.75 -9.84
C SER A 524 23.21 12.45 -10.22
N THR A 525 23.02 11.42 -11.05
CA THR A 525 21.71 10.92 -11.46
C THR A 525 21.27 9.78 -10.55
N TYR A 526 20.06 9.84 -10.00
CA TYR A 526 19.36 8.71 -9.41
C TYR A 526 18.67 7.94 -10.52
N GLU A 527 18.98 6.65 -10.66
CA GLU A 527 18.30 5.75 -11.59
C GLU A 527 17.84 4.53 -10.80
N ASP A 528 16.53 4.28 -10.78
CA ASP A 528 15.95 3.18 -10.03
C ASP A 528 14.58 2.79 -10.60
N GLU A 529 14.07 1.63 -10.22
CA GLU A 529 12.70 1.22 -10.52
C GLU A 529 11.82 1.56 -9.33
N LEU A 530 10.73 2.29 -9.57
CA LEU A 530 9.75 2.61 -8.53
C LEU A 530 8.46 1.83 -8.76
N ARG A 531 7.92 1.25 -7.68
CA ARG A 531 6.63 0.57 -7.72
C ARG A 531 5.52 1.47 -7.24
N ILE A 532 4.48 1.64 -8.06
CA ILE A 532 3.30 2.44 -7.74
C ILE A 532 2.44 1.66 -6.74
N VAL A 533 2.21 2.22 -5.55
CA VAL A 533 1.38 1.57 -4.50
C VAL A 533 0.07 2.29 -4.24
N GLN A 534 -0.06 3.53 -4.70
CA GLN A 534 -1.32 4.24 -4.74
C GLN A 534 -1.33 5.19 -5.92
N LEU A 535 -2.51 5.33 -6.51
CA LEU A 535 -2.80 6.17 -7.66
C LEU A 535 -3.98 7.08 -7.29
N SER A 536 -3.82 8.39 -7.41
CA SER A 536 -4.92 9.35 -7.36
C SER A 536 -5.12 9.97 -8.74
N TYR A 537 -6.35 9.95 -9.27
CA TYR A 537 -6.61 10.37 -10.66
C TYR A 537 -8.06 10.81 -10.85
N ASN A 538 -8.30 11.61 -11.90
CA ASN A 538 -9.67 11.90 -12.34
C ASN A 538 -10.16 10.82 -13.32
N PRO A 539 -11.18 10.02 -12.95
CA PRO A 539 -11.71 8.97 -13.82
C PRO A 539 -12.48 9.51 -15.03
N LEU A 540 -13.01 10.74 -14.98
CA LEU A 540 -13.75 11.36 -16.10
C LEU A 540 -12.83 12.03 -17.12
N ASP A 541 -11.57 12.27 -16.75
CA ASP A 541 -10.54 12.81 -17.63
C ASP A 541 -9.32 11.88 -17.65
N GLN A 542 -9.24 11.07 -18.72
CA GLN A 542 -8.13 10.15 -18.92
C GLN A 542 -6.77 10.82 -19.12
N TYR A 543 -6.75 12.11 -19.47
CA TYR A 543 -5.54 12.91 -19.68
C TYR A 543 -5.16 13.73 -18.45
N SER A 544 -6.00 13.71 -17.40
CA SER A 544 -5.68 14.32 -16.12
C SER A 544 -4.39 13.74 -15.57
N LYS A 545 -3.53 14.62 -15.04
CA LYS A 545 -2.27 14.24 -14.42
C LYS A 545 -2.58 13.42 -13.15
N PRO A 546 -2.15 12.14 -13.06
CA PRO A 546 -2.35 11.37 -11.85
C PRO A 546 -1.29 11.72 -10.81
N ASP A 547 -1.68 11.72 -9.54
CA ASP A 547 -0.73 11.74 -8.43
C ASP A 547 -0.33 10.30 -8.09
N LEU A 548 0.98 10.04 -8.11
CA LEU A 548 1.54 8.72 -7.87
C LEU A 548 2.23 8.67 -6.52
N THR A 549 1.88 7.66 -5.73
CA THR A 549 2.63 7.31 -4.53
C THR A 549 3.39 6.02 -4.78
N PHE A 550 4.70 6.05 -4.58
CA PHE A 550 5.56 4.89 -4.72
C PHE A 550 5.97 4.31 -3.37
N SER A 551 6.17 2.99 -3.31
CA SER A 551 6.86 2.36 -2.16
C SER A 551 8.36 2.31 -2.40
N ASN A 552 9.13 2.54 -1.34
CA ASN A 552 10.59 2.54 -1.41
C ASN A 552 11.22 1.22 -0.94
N PHE A 553 12.27 0.81 -1.65
CA PHE A 553 13.09 -0.35 -1.37
C PHE A 553 13.77 -0.21 0.00
N ARG A 554 13.62 -1.21 0.86
CA ARG A 554 14.22 -1.27 2.21
C ARG A 554 15.76 -1.24 2.25
N LYS A 555 16.47 -1.10 1.11
CA LYS A 555 17.93 -1.32 1.05
C LYS A 555 18.76 -0.27 0.32
N ASP A 556 18.24 0.47 -0.67
CA ASP A 556 19.07 1.38 -1.48
C ASP A 556 18.87 2.87 -1.16
N ILE A 557 17.80 3.24 -0.43
CA ILE A 557 17.69 4.57 0.20
C ILE A 557 18.53 4.66 1.48
N TYR A 558 19.00 3.52 2.00
CA TYR A 558 20.10 3.53 2.94
C TYR A 558 21.33 4.19 2.35
N ASP A 559 21.60 4.07 1.05
CA ASP A 559 22.73 4.77 0.44
C ASP A 559 22.50 6.28 0.38
N MET A 560 21.25 6.75 0.24
CA MET A 560 20.92 8.18 0.39
C MET A 560 21.02 8.67 1.84
N GLN A 561 20.61 7.88 2.83
CA GLN A 561 20.80 8.20 4.24
C GLN A 561 22.26 8.05 4.71
N ILE A 562 23.01 7.13 4.10
CA ILE A 562 24.46 7.03 4.25
C ILE A 562 25.08 8.26 3.61
N ASP A 563 24.60 8.75 2.46
CA ASP A 563 25.04 10.02 1.90
C ASP A 563 24.73 11.19 2.84
N ASP A 564 23.59 11.18 3.53
CA ASP A 564 23.28 12.17 4.57
C ASP A 564 24.13 11.99 5.84
N LYS A 565 24.39 10.76 6.30
CA LYS A 565 25.33 10.47 7.40
C LYS A 565 26.77 10.79 6.99
N VAL A 566 27.13 10.64 5.73
CA VAL A 566 28.41 11.01 5.13
C VAL A 566 28.47 12.52 4.97
N ARG A 567 27.38 13.20 4.63
CA ARG A 567 27.25 14.65 4.58
C ARG A 567 27.35 15.24 5.98
N ILE A 568 26.69 14.66 6.98
CA ILE A 568 26.80 15.00 8.39
C ILE A 568 28.22 14.70 8.87
N ARG A 569 28.82 13.54 8.56
CA ARG A 569 30.23 13.26 8.91
C ARG A 569 31.21 14.20 8.20
N ARG A 570 30.93 14.62 6.95
CA ARG A 570 31.72 15.60 6.20
C ARG A 570 31.52 17.00 6.76
N GLN A 571 30.31 17.36 7.18
CA GLN A 571 30.00 18.60 7.90
C GLN A 571 30.66 18.59 9.28
N GLU A 572 30.58 17.50 10.05
CA GLU A 572 31.30 17.32 11.31
C GLU A 572 32.81 17.34 11.11
N LYS A 573 33.33 16.77 10.01
CA LYS A 573 34.75 16.83 9.65
C LYS A 573 35.14 18.25 9.21
N TYR A 574 34.25 18.95 8.51
CA TYR A 574 34.40 20.36 8.14
C TYR A 574 34.34 21.26 9.36
N PHE A 575 33.40 21.05 10.28
CA PHE A 575 33.29 21.72 11.57
C PHE A 575 34.45 21.35 12.50
N ARG A 576 34.96 20.11 12.50
CA ARG A 576 36.20 19.72 13.19
C ARG A 576 37.44 20.35 12.57
N ASN A 577 37.50 20.48 11.25
CA ASN A 577 38.59 21.14 10.55
C ASN A 577 38.53 22.67 10.75
N ILE A 578 37.34 23.25 10.84
CA ILE A 578 37.10 24.65 11.18
C ILE A 578 37.41 24.89 12.65
N THR A 579 36.91 24.08 13.58
CA THR A 579 37.23 24.23 15.02
C THR A 579 38.69 23.89 15.33
N GLY A 580 39.31 22.98 14.59
CA GLY A 580 40.75 22.70 14.63
C GLY A 580 41.60 23.81 14.01
N GLY A 581 41.15 24.42 12.91
CA GLY A 581 41.78 25.58 12.27
C GLY A 581 41.60 26.88 13.07
N ILE A 582 40.46 27.05 13.75
CA ILE A 582 40.19 28.17 14.65
C ILE A 582 40.99 28.02 15.95
N ARG A 583 41.20 26.79 16.48
CA ARG A 583 42.07 26.58 17.64
C ARG A 583 43.53 26.94 17.39
N ASN A 584 44.00 26.89 16.15
CA ASN A 584 45.38 27.24 15.80
C ASN A 584 45.59 28.72 15.43
N ASN A 585 44.52 29.54 15.38
CA ASN A 585 44.56 30.97 15.07
C ASN A 585 43.91 31.84 16.16
N LEU A 586 43.87 31.37 17.41
CA LEU A 586 43.49 32.20 18.56
C LEU A 586 44.74 32.87 19.16
N PRO A 587 44.68 34.17 19.51
CA PRO A 587 45.80 34.89 20.11
C PRO A 587 46.30 34.18 21.37
N GLN A 588 47.58 33.81 21.42
CA GLN A 588 48.15 33.25 22.64
C GLN A 588 48.44 34.38 23.65
N GLN A 589 47.88 34.25 24.86
CA GLN A 589 48.14 35.17 25.96
C GLN A 589 49.46 34.81 26.64
N VAL A 590 50.40 35.75 26.65
CA VAL A 590 51.67 35.65 27.37
C VAL A 590 51.64 36.58 28.57
N ASN A 591 51.85 36.02 29.76
CA ASN A 591 51.84 36.78 31.01
C ASN A 591 53.28 37.05 31.47
N MET A 592 53.60 38.32 31.67
CA MET A 592 54.87 38.81 32.19
C MET A 592 54.64 39.44 33.56
N MET A 593 55.55 39.21 34.51
CA MET A 593 55.48 39.84 35.83
C MET A 593 56.69 40.76 36.00
N LEU A 594 56.44 42.03 36.28
CA LEU A 594 57.46 43.01 36.64
C LEU A 594 57.49 43.13 38.16
N THR A 595 58.67 43.21 38.74
CA THR A 595 58.85 43.44 40.18
C THR A 595 59.78 44.63 40.40
N PHE A 596 59.42 45.52 41.33
CA PHE A 596 60.27 46.61 41.78
C PHE A 596 61.03 46.18 43.04
N ASN A 597 62.35 46.13 43.00
CA ASN A 597 63.14 45.76 44.19
C ASN A 597 63.41 46.93 45.16
N GLY A 598 62.85 48.12 44.89
CA GLY A 598 63.13 49.33 45.67
C GLY A 598 64.09 50.30 44.99
N SER A 599 64.73 49.91 43.88
CA SER A 599 65.56 50.82 43.07
C SER A 599 65.31 50.71 41.58
N ASN A 600 65.07 49.50 41.05
CA ASN A 600 64.78 49.28 39.63
C ASN A 600 63.68 48.24 39.43
N TRP A 601 63.05 48.29 38.25
CA TRP A 601 62.10 47.29 37.79
C TRP A 601 62.81 46.20 36.98
N PHE A 602 62.40 44.95 37.17
CA PHE A 602 62.92 43.80 36.41
C PHE A 602 61.81 42.77 36.15
N ILE A 603 62.01 41.94 35.12
CA ILE A 603 61.08 40.86 34.77
C ILE A 603 61.36 39.66 35.65
N ASN A 604 60.32 39.12 36.27
CA ASN A 604 60.35 37.90 37.07
C ASN A 604 59.34 36.90 36.50
N SER A 605 59.60 36.40 35.27
CA SER A 605 58.77 35.38 34.61
C SER A 605 59.66 34.30 34.01
N SER A 606 59.32 33.03 34.24
CA SER A 606 60.07 31.86 33.74
C SER A 606 59.97 31.65 32.23
N ASN A 607 59.00 32.31 31.58
CA ASN A 607 58.61 32.00 30.19
C ASN A 607 59.23 32.96 29.16
N ILE A 608 60.01 33.97 29.60
CA ILE A 608 60.73 34.90 28.72
C ILE A 608 62.16 35.05 29.23
N SER A 609 63.13 34.57 28.46
CA SER A 609 64.54 34.54 28.85
C SER A 609 65.38 35.73 28.33
N THR A 610 64.85 36.54 27.40
CA THR A 610 65.63 37.57 26.68
C THR A 610 65.08 39.00 26.79
N GLY A 611 63.97 39.22 27.49
CA GLY A 611 63.34 40.54 27.64
C GLY A 611 64.14 41.49 28.55
N SER A 612 63.98 42.80 28.34
CA SER A 612 64.63 43.84 29.15
C SER A 612 63.63 44.88 29.65
N VAL A 613 63.90 45.44 30.82
CA VAL A 613 63.10 46.53 31.41
C VAL A 613 64.02 47.72 31.61
N SER A 614 63.55 48.88 31.18
CA SER A 614 64.24 50.14 31.40
C SER A 614 63.23 51.21 31.83
N VAL A 615 63.70 52.20 32.59
CA VAL A 615 62.89 53.37 32.93
C VAL A 615 63.40 54.54 32.10
N VAL A 616 62.51 55.14 31.32
CA VAL A 616 62.83 56.30 30.47
C VAL A 616 61.84 57.40 30.77
N GLY A 617 62.32 58.48 31.39
CA GLY A 617 61.47 59.53 31.94
C GLY A 617 60.54 58.96 33.02
N ASP A 618 59.24 59.24 32.89
CA ASP A 618 58.21 58.82 33.85
C ASP A 618 57.50 57.51 33.46
N ALA A 619 58.12 56.68 32.64
CA ALA A 619 57.53 55.42 32.19
C ALA A 619 58.48 54.23 32.27
N ILE A 620 57.89 53.05 32.45
CA ILE A 620 58.58 51.77 32.41
C ILE A 620 58.42 51.21 30.99
N LEU A 621 59.53 51.01 30.29
CA LEU A 621 59.55 50.37 28.98
C LEU A 621 59.96 48.91 29.14
N VAL A 622 59.08 48.02 28.68
CA VAL A 622 59.29 46.57 28.69
C VAL A 622 59.50 46.11 27.25
N SER A 623 60.73 45.70 26.93
CA SER A 623 61.06 45.08 25.66
C SER A 623 60.93 43.57 25.77
N THR A 624 60.28 42.97 24.78
CA THR A 624 60.06 41.52 24.70
C THR A 624 61.30 40.73 24.20
N GLY A 625 62.43 41.39 23.96
CA GLY A 625 63.72 40.70 23.77
C GLY A 625 63.92 40.05 22.40
N GLY A 626 63.38 40.64 21.33
CA GLY A 626 63.60 40.21 19.94
C GLY A 626 62.74 39.04 19.45
N LEU A 627 61.78 38.57 20.26
CA LEU A 627 60.71 37.70 19.78
C LEU A 627 59.76 38.53 18.90
N ASP A 628 59.37 38.00 17.73
CA ASP A 628 58.38 38.60 16.81
C ASP A 628 56.96 38.50 17.41
N ILE A 629 56.78 39.11 18.58
CA ILE A 629 55.49 39.23 19.24
C ILE A 629 54.86 40.52 18.71
N ASN A 630 54.06 40.40 17.66
CA ASN A 630 53.11 41.43 17.25
C ASN A 630 52.05 41.54 18.34
N VAL A 631 52.35 42.34 19.37
CA VAL A 631 51.44 42.62 20.47
C VAL A 631 50.22 43.35 19.92
N THR A 632 49.02 42.81 20.08
CA THR A 632 47.80 43.48 19.62
C THR A 632 47.11 44.27 20.72
N SER A 633 47.32 43.88 21.97
CA SER A 633 46.82 44.56 23.15
C SER A 633 47.61 44.15 24.39
N ALA A 634 47.61 45.01 25.40
CA ALA A 634 48.23 44.75 26.69
C ALA A 634 47.30 45.16 27.83
N ILE A 635 47.22 44.32 28.87
CA ILE A 635 46.42 44.59 30.08
C ILE A 635 47.36 44.54 31.27
N VAL A 636 47.29 45.59 32.10
CA VAL A 636 48.01 45.65 33.37
C VAL A 636 47.09 45.26 34.50
N ASN A 637 47.49 44.24 35.25
CA ASN A 637 46.94 43.95 36.56
C ASN A 637 47.89 44.52 37.61
N GLU A 638 47.37 45.45 38.39
CA GLU A 638 48.10 46.14 39.44
C GLU A 638 48.10 45.35 40.75
N ASP A 639 49.24 45.35 41.43
CA ASP A 639 49.39 44.76 42.76
C ASP A 639 48.64 45.61 43.81
N VAL A 640 48.03 44.91 44.77
CA VAL A 640 47.33 45.48 45.92
C VAL A 640 48.19 46.53 46.67
N LYS A 641 49.51 46.34 46.75
CA LYS A 641 50.44 47.30 47.36
C LYS A 641 50.51 48.62 46.61
N LEU A 642 50.50 48.58 45.28
CA LEU A 642 50.49 49.79 44.45
C LEU A 642 49.17 50.55 44.65
N LYS A 643 48.04 49.85 44.58
CA LYS A 643 46.72 50.44 44.88
C LYS A 643 46.65 51.08 46.24
N THR A 644 47.12 50.38 47.27
CA THR A 644 47.08 50.88 48.64
C THR A 644 47.97 52.11 48.81
N ALA A 645 49.08 52.18 48.06
CA ALA A 645 49.93 53.37 47.98
C ALA A 645 49.36 54.48 47.08
N GLY A 646 48.14 54.31 46.54
CA GLY A 646 47.42 55.28 45.71
C GLY A 646 47.92 55.35 44.27
N PHE A 647 48.61 54.31 43.78
CA PHE A 647 49.01 54.18 42.40
C PHE A 647 48.07 53.22 41.66
N ASP A 648 47.69 53.61 40.45
CA ASP A 648 47.18 52.72 39.43
C ASP A 648 48.22 52.54 38.32
N ALA A 649 48.07 51.51 37.49
CA ALA A 649 48.97 51.28 36.36
C ALA A 649 48.20 51.16 35.05
N THR A 650 48.67 51.86 34.02
CA THR A 650 48.09 51.80 32.68
C THR A 650 49.17 51.52 31.65
N THR A 651 48.74 51.03 30.49
CA THR A 651 49.64 50.81 29.35
C THR A 651 49.22 51.62 28.17
N ASP A 652 50.21 52.26 27.55
CA ASP A 652 50.10 52.77 26.20
C ASP A 652 50.91 51.83 25.30
N PHE A 653 50.24 51.26 24.31
CA PHE A 653 50.87 50.37 23.37
C PHE A 653 51.22 51.12 22.08
N THR A 654 52.49 51.13 21.71
CA THR A 654 52.95 51.58 20.38
C THR A 654 53.54 50.40 19.62
N SER A 655 52.90 50.06 18.50
CA SER A 655 53.20 48.86 17.69
C SER A 655 54.57 48.83 17.02
N THR A 656 55.24 49.98 16.93
CA THR A 656 56.59 50.07 16.39
C THR A 656 57.63 49.72 17.47
N ASN A 657 58.23 48.53 17.36
CA ASN A 657 59.41 48.00 18.09
C ASN A 657 59.16 47.03 19.28
N ASN A 658 58.06 46.27 19.29
CA ASN A 658 57.80 45.17 20.26
C ASN A 658 58.03 45.55 21.74
N THR A 659 57.73 46.81 22.08
CA THR A 659 57.95 47.40 23.40
C THR A 659 56.61 47.88 23.96
N VAL A 660 56.33 47.52 25.21
CA VAL A 660 55.14 47.99 25.93
C VAL A 660 55.55 49.07 26.92
N LYS A 661 54.87 50.22 26.86
CA LYS A 661 55.08 51.32 27.80
C LYS A 661 54.04 51.22 28.92
N VAL A 662 54.51 51.05 30.14
CA VAL A 662 53.68 51.04 31.35
C VAL A 662 53.89 52.36 32.09
N ASN A 663 52.81 53.10 32.28
CA ASN A 663 52.80 54.33 33.09
C ASN A 663 52.15 54.02 34.44
N LEU A 664 52.76 54.53 35.52
CA LEU A 664 52.07 54.57 36.81
C LEU A 664 51.30 55.88 36.91
N ILE A 665 50.07 55.81 37.37
CA ILE A 665 49.21 56.97 37.58
C ILE A 665 48.96 57.11 39.07
N LYS A 666 49.15 58.31 39.61
CA LYS A 666 48.80 58.63 41.00
C LYS A 666 48.05 59.94 41.05
N ALA A 667 46.88 59.93 41.69
CA ALA A 667 45.97 61.07 41.73
C ALA A 667 45.65 61.66 40.33
N GLY A 668 45.53 60.80 39.32
CA GLY A 668 45.11 61.17 37.96
C GLY A 668 46.22 61.69 37.03
N ALA A 669 47.49 61.76 37.48
CA ALA A 669 48.62 62.14 36.64
C ALA A 669 49.67 61.04 36.56
N ILE A 670 50.42 60.99 35.44
CA ILE A 670 51.56 60.08 35.30
C ILE A 670 52.60 60.41 36.37
N ALA A 671 52.93 59.42 37.18
CA ALA A 671 53.85 59.52 38.29
C ALA A 671 55.16 58.79 37.97
N SER A 672 56.26 59.31 38.53
CA SER A 672 57.56 58.69 38.34
C SER A 672 57.56 57.25 38.85
N PRO A 673 58.01 56.27 38.03
CA PRO A 673 57.90 54.85 38.36
C PRO A 673 58.93 54.37 39.39
N LEU A 674 59.78 55.27 39.92
CA LEU A 674 60.84 54.96 40.88
C LEU A 674 60.64 55.65 42.24
N VAL A 675 59.81 56.69 42.30
CA VAL A 675 59.69 57.55 43.48
C VAL A 675 58.45 57.19 44.29
N ASN A 676 58.63 56.94 45.60
CA ASN A 676 57.56 56.54 46.52
C ASN A 676 56.80 55.26 46.12
N VAL A 677 57.38 54.44 45.24
CA VAL A 677 56.88 53.11 44.91
C VAL A 677 57.39 52.13 45.96
N PRO A 678 56.51 51.37 46.65
CA PRO A 678 56.95 50.42 47.68
C PRO A 678 57.83 49.31 47.09
N ALA A 679 58.89 48.92 47.80
CA ALA A 679 59.70 47.78 47.41
C ALA A 679 58.88 46.48 47.41
N ASN A 680 59.23 45.58 46.49
CA ASN A 680 58.52 44.35 46.16
C ASN A 680 57.09 44.56 45.63
N SER A 681 56.80 45.73 45.04
CA SER A 681 55.58 45.93 44.28
C SER A 681 55.67 45.18 42.95
N GLN A 682 54.58 44.54 42.56
CA GLN A 682 54.53 43.79 41.30
C GLN A 682 53.52 44.38 40.32
N ILE A 683 53.76 44.14 39.03
CA ILE A 683 52.82 44.47 37.97
C ILE A 683 52.75 43.27 37.05
N SER A 684 51.56 42.71 36.86
CA SER A 684 51.37 41.62 35.91
C SER A 684 50.86 42.20 34.59
N LEU A 685 51.61 41.96 33.53
CA LEU A 685 51.31 42.42 32.19
C LEU A 685 50.90 41.22 31.35
N SER A 686 49.65 41.21 30.90
CA SER A 686 49.12 40.22 29.96
C SER A 686 49.20 40.79 28.56
N VAL A 687 49.85 40.07 27.65
CA VAL A 687 50.07 40.51 26.27
C VAL A 687 49.50 39.46 25.32
N PHE A 688 48.74 39.90 24.33
CA PHE A 688 48.15 39.00 23.33
C PHE A 688 48.96 39.08 22.03
N GLN A 689 49.43 37.92 21.56
CA GLN A 689 50.16 37.78 20.30
C GLN A 689 49.18 37.49 19.16
N GLN A 690 49.33 38.18 18.02
CA GLN A 690 48.52 37.94 16.82
C GLN A 690 48.79 36.58 16.17
#